data_AF-A0A9P7Q779-F1
#
_entry.id   AF-A0A9P7Q779-F1
#
_cell.length_a   1.000
_cell.length_b   1.000
_cell.length_c   1.000
_cell.angle_alpha   90.00
_cell.angle_beta   90.00
_cell.angle_gamma   90.00
#
_symmetry.space_group_name_H-M   'P 1'
#
loop_
_entity.id
_entity.type
_entity.pdbx_description
1 polymer ?
#
loop_
_entity_poly.entity_id
_entity_poly.type
_entity_poly.pdbx_seq_one_letter_code
_entity_poly.pdbx_strand_id
1 'polypeptide(L)'
;MSLNRHAVTRLASANVYKLFIKAGSGIGVRARSTLSRIWIPTGGVAASETETGHEKLIRAGFLRQSQSGIFQLLPLGLRVQNKLEALLDKHMASIGASKLSLSTLTSEELWRRSGRFDQISSELFRLADRKQFSMMLSPTHEEEVTSLVASTLKSHKDLPLRLYQTTRKYRDEMRPRHGLLRSREFVMKDLYSFDKTFASAVSTYDEVAKAYRAFFADLKLPILVAEASSGDMGGNHSHEYHLPSSVGEDTVISCDSCDYAANDEVATARSPLNSVVSGQSMQEKDIRIWHGITKDRKGLVKAWYPGKGSAGKTAEFNMHAVKEVIPDLDPSIDDPLKAWADIMSAHAESTSHGGIRIINVVDMRLIDSYSEMMNEDHISPADKGIPVRTISQLPGTTENNAKGLDLLRPMEGDGCPRCETGQLRVQKALELGHTFYLGTRYSEPLALTVALPNSKEPVPVEMGCYGIGVSRIFGTVAEHKADERGLQWPRAIAPFEVVVIPSSGITDATLDFYDKLSCQLATSESCAVDTVLDDRKLTFGWKMQDADMIGYPVVVVLGRAWRDKGICEVQCRSLSLKENIPVGDLATYLSSVFLVPEHHFSKNPTQQPNEPPRVKPTDATTMSTGEPINLDTLEPQQLSQVKQQLDEELEHLTTSYAQLHGAQNKFKECLRCVDSRTKSADDKTASSNSVLVPLTNSLYVKGEISNNETVLVDVGTGFLIEKKLKAARDFYEDKSNGLASNLKELEAIVQRKQANVRAVEEVLRHKIMAAQASQPQEA
;
A
#
# COMPACT_ATOMS: atom_id res chain seq x y z
N MET A 1 -30.09 -42.88 -39.06
CA MET A 1 -29.55 -43.46 -37.81
C MET A 1 -28.04 -43.23 -37.85
N SER A 2 -27.42 -42.37 -37.03
CA SER A 2 -27.24 -42.42 -35.55
C SER A 2 -26.35 -43.59 -35.12
N LEU A 3 -25.31 -43.48 -34.29
CA LEU A 3 -24.64 -42.37 -33.55
C LEU A 3 -23.20 -42.88 -33.22
N ASN A 4 -22.14 -42.10 -32.96
CA ASN A 4 -21.92 -40.64 -32.89
C ASN A 4 -20.43 -40.30 -33.21
N ARG A 5 -20.11 -39.01 -33.39
CA ARG A 5 -18.78 -38.40 -33.14
C ARG A 5 -18.99 -37.08 -32.39
N HIS A 6 -18.74 -37.02 -31.09
CA HIS A 6 -18.53 -35.78 -30.31
C HIS A 6 -18.01 -36.16 -28.90
N ALA A 7 -16.71 -36.03 -28.65
CA ALA A 7 -16.07 -36.32 -27.35
C ALA A 7 -14.75 -35.53 -27.18
N VAL A 8 -14.81 -34.23 -27.48
CA VAL A 8 -13.73 -33.25 -27.21
C VAL A 8 -14.35 -32.05 -26.52
N THR A 9 -13.58 -31.37 -25.66
CA THR A 9 -13.98 -30.23 -24.79
C THR A 9 -14.55 -30.62 -23.43
N ARG A 10 -14.29 -29.78 -22.43
CA ARG A 10 -14.76 -29.79 -21.01
C ARG A 10 -14.10 -30.80 -20.06
N LEU A 11 -12.95 -30.40 -19.52
CA LEU A 11 -12.64 -30.43 -18.07
C LEU A 11 -11.38 -29.60 -17.80
N ALA A 12 -11.54 -28.28 -17.58
CA ALA A 12 -10.43 -27.34 -17.46
C ALA A 12 -10.72 -26.21 -16.46
N SER A 13 -10.52 -26.49 -15.16
CA SER A 13 -10.32 -25.51 -14.07
C SER A 13 -10.07 -26.25 -12.73
N ALA A 14 -9.45 -25.56 -11.77
CA ALA A 14 -9.24 -25.94 -10.35
C ALA A 14 -8.50 -27.26 -10.02
N ASN A 15 -8.92 -28.43 -10.52
CA ASN A 15 -8.51 -29.73 -9.96
C ASN A 15 -7.27 -30.40 -10.58
N VAL A 16 -6.78 -29.94 -11.74
CA VAL A 16 -5.67 -30.61 -12.48
C VAL A 16 -4.37 -30.67 -11.66
N TYR A 17 -4.09 -29.67 -10.80
CA TYR A 17 -2.89 -29.66 -9.96
C TYR A 17 -2.99 -30.52 -8.68
N LYS A 18 -4.20 -30.91 -8.24
CA LYS A 18 -4.38 -31.82 -7.08
C LYS A 18 -4.56 -33.29 -7.48
N LEU A 19 -5.04 -33.59 -8.68
CA LEU A 19 -5.32 -34.98 -9.10
C LEU A 19 -4.08 -35.87 -9.29
N PHE A 20 -2.87 -35.28 -9.36
CA PHE A 20 -1.61 -36.04 -9.43
C PHE A 20 -1.06 -36.52 -8.07
N ILE A 21 -1.75 -36.27 -6.95
CA ILE A 21 -1.26 -36.61 -5.59
C ILE A 21 -1.83 -37.95 -5.06
N LYS A 22 -2.90 -38.49 -5.67
CA LYS A 22 -3.42 -39.84 -5.37
C LYS A 22 -3.85 -40.61 -6.63
N ALA A 23 -2.88 -41.22 -7.30
CA ALA A 23 -3.07 -42.37 -8.18
C ALA A 23 -2.14 -43.50 -7.70
N GLY A 24 -2.67 -44.71 -7.51
CA GLY A 24 -1.96 -45.78 -6.79
C GLY A 24 -0.96 -46.56 -7.65
N SER A 25 0.07 -47.09 -6.97
CA SER A 25 0.78 -48.34 -7.34
C SER A 25 1.03 -48.59 -8.84
N GLY A 26 1.69 -47.63 -9.50
CA GLY A 26 2.16 -47.76 -10.88
C GLY A 26 3.32 -46.80 -11.13
N ILE A 27 4.34 -47.24 -11.87
CA ILE A 27 5.57 -46.45 -12.10
C ILE A 27 5.31 -45.40 -13.19
N GLY A 28 4.55 -44.35 -12.83
CA GLY A 28 4.37 -43.16 -13.63
C GLY A 28 5.45 -42.12 -13.28
N VAL A 29 6.46 -41.96 -14.14
CA VAL A 29 7.53 -40.98 -13.93
C VAL A 29 6.93 -39.57 -13.97
N ARG A 30 6.84 -38.92 -12.80
CA ARG A 30 6.38 -37.53 -12.67
C ARG A 30 7.34 -36.63 -13.46
N ALA A 31 6.85 -35.98 -14.51
CA ALA A 31 7.70 -35.23 -15.42
C ALA A 31 8.44 -34.10 -14.67
N ARG A 32 9.78 -34.12 -14.73
CA ARG A 32 10.64 -33.14 -14.04
C ARG A 32 10.29 -31.71 -14.45
N SER A 33 10.12 -30.85 -13.44
CA SER A 33 10.06 -29.40 -13.58
C SER A 33 11.46 -28.86 -13.86
N THR A 34 11.72 -28.37 -15.07
CA THR A 34 13.05 -27.89 -15.46
C THR A 34 12.97 -26.59 -16.27
N LEU A 35 13.94 -25.69 -16.08
CA LEU A 35 13.91 -24.35 -16.66
C LEU A 35 14.09 -24.34 -18.19
N SER A 36 14.77 -25.32 -18.78
CA SER A 36 14.90 -25.44 -20.25
C SER A 36 13.56 -25.67 -20.97
N ARG A 37 12.54 -26.13 -20.24
CA ARG A 37 11.18 -26.38 -20.74
C ARG A 37 10.23 -25.20 -20.55
N ILE A 38 10.65 -24.16 -19.83
CA ILE A 38 9.85 -22.97 -19.58
C ILE A 38 10.39 -21.85 -20.49
N TRP A 39 9.51 -21.22 -21.26
CA TRP A 39 9.89 -20.05 -22.05
C TRP A 39 10.05 -18.84 -21.13
N ILE A 40 11.29 -18.49 -20.81
CA ILE A 40 11.67 -17.37 -19.95
C ILE A 40 12.55 -16.40 -20.76
N PRO A 41 11.97 -15.43 -21.50
CA PRO A 41 12.73 -14.44 -22.24
C PRO A 41 13.20 -13.33 -21.30
N THR A 42 14.36 -13.50 -20.67
CA THR A 42 15.00 -12.45 -19.87
C THR A 42 15.57 -11.32 -20.74
N GLY A 43 15.82 -10.16 -20.12
CA GLY A 43 16.14 -8.91 -20.82
C GLY A 43 14.89 -8.22 -21.38
N GLY A 44 15.07 -7.42 -22.44
CA GLY A 44 14.00 -6.63 -23.07
C GLY A 44 13.95 -5.16 -22.64
N VAL A 45 14.53 -4.83 -21.48
CA VAL A 45 14.86 -3.47 -21.02
C VAL A 45 16.32 -3.47 -20.57
N ALA A 46 17.04 -2.38 -20.80
CA ALA A 46 18.43 -2.22 -20.34
C ALA A 46 18.46 -1.94 -18.83
N ALA A 47 19.55 -2.32 -18.16
CA ALA A 47 19.66 -2.08 -16.72
C ALA A 47 19.92 -0.60 -16.41
N SER A 48 19.35 -0.09 -15.31
CA SER A 48 19.53 1.29 -14.83
C SER A 48 19.78 1.32 -13.32
N GLU A 49 20.41 2.39 -12.83
CA GLU A 49 20.75 2.54 -11.41
C GLU A 49 19.50 2.71 -10.52
N THR A 50 18.40 3.21 -11.08
CA THR A 50 17.12 3.43 -10.39
C THR A 50 16.01 2.52 -10.92
N GLU A 51 16.32 1.25 -11.20
CA GLU A 51 15.35 0.29 -11.74
C GLU A 51 14.17 0.03 -10.79
N THR A 52 12.96 0.30 -11.28
CA THR A 52 11.69 -0.05 -10.66
C THR A 52 11.45 -1.56 -10.62
N GLY A 53 10.55 -2.00 -9.74
CA GLY A 53 9.98 -3.35 -9.77
C GLY A 53 9.34 -3.69 -11.11
N HIS A 54 8.71 -2.72 -11.79
CA HIS A 54 8.18 -2.92 -13.14
C HIS A 54 9.25 -3.29 -14.18
N GLU A 55 10.37 -2.57 -14.23
CA GLU A 55 11.48 -2.86 -15.14
C GLU A 55 12.10 -4.22 -14.83
N LYS A 56 12.28 -4.56 -13.56
CA LYS A 56 12.74 -5.88 -13.10
C LYS A 56 11.79 -7.00 -13.54
N LEU A 57 10.47 -6.80 -13.52
CA LEU A 57 9.49 -7.77 -14.05
C LEU A 57 9.60 -7.99 -15.56
N ILE A 58 9.95 -6.96 -16.33
CA ILE A 58 10.24 -7.12 -17.77
C ILE A 58 11.57 -7.88 -17.93
N ARG A 59 12.64 -7.40 -17.26
CA ARG A 59 14.01 -7.94 -17.36
C ARG A 59 14.14 -9.39 -16.88
N ALA A 60 13.34 -9.80 -15.89
CA ALA A 60 13.24 -11.18 -15.42
C ALA A 60 12.29 -12.08 -16.25
N GLY A 61 11.66 -11.55 -17.31
CA GLY A 61 10.82 -12.34 -18.22
C GLY A 61 9.45 -12.74 -17.64
N PHE A 62 8.86 -11.93 -16.75
CA PHE A 62 7.52 -12.18 -16.19
C PHE A 62 6.40 -11.56 -17.04
N LEU A 63 6.67 -10.42 -17.70
CA LEU A 63 5.69 -9.74 -18.54
C LEU A 63 6.31 -9.00 -19.74
N ARG A 64 5.47 -8.62 -20.70
CA ARG A 64 5.77 -7.66 -21.77
C ARG A 64 4.62 -6.65 -21.92
N GLN A 65 4.95 -5.43 -22.28
CA GLN A 65 3.96 -4.43 -22.65
C GLN A 65 3.52 -4.63 -24.11
N SER A 66 2.22 -4.52 -24.37
CA SER A 66 1.63 -4.64 -25.71
C SER A 66 1.15 -3.30 -26.26
N GLN A 67 0.64 -2.43 -25.38
CA GLN A 67 0.28 -1.02 -25.63
C GLN A 67 0.39 -0.24 -24.32
N SER A 68 0.17 1.08 -24.34
CA SER A 68 0.04 1.86 -23.10
C SER A 68 -1.04 1.27 -22.19
N GLY A 69 -0.67 0.93 -20.95
CA GLY A 69 -1.56 0.30 -19.97
C GLY A 69 -2.04 -1.13 -20.29
N ILE A 70 -1.42 -1.86 -21.23
CA ILE A 70 -1.86 -3.23 -21.61
C ILE A 70 -0.67 -4.19 -21.64
N PHE A 71 -0.75 -5.29 -20.89
CA PHE A 71 0.37 -6.20 -20.60
C PHE A 71 0.06 -7.67 -20.88
N GLN A 72 1.06 -8.36 -21.44
CA GLN A 72 1.07 -9.81 -21.66
C GLN A 72 1.85 -10.46 -20.51
N LEU A 73 1.23 -11.37 -19.75
CA LEU A 73 1.94 -12.18 -18.77
C LEU A 73 2.61 -13.38 -19.44
N LEU A 74 3.90 -13.55 -19.17
CA LEU A 74 4.73 -14.66 -19.63
C LEU A 74 4.63 -15.84 -18.64
N PRO A 75 5.16 -17.03 -18.94
CA PRO A 75 4.93 -18.24 -18.12
C PRO A 75 5.23 -18.11 -16.62
N LEU A 76 6.27 -17.36 -16.23
CA LEU A 76 6.55 -17.10 -14.81
C LEU A 76 5.53 -16.14 -14.18
N GLY A 77 5.17 -15.06 -14.88
CA GLY A 77 4.14 -14.12 -14.42
C GLY A 77 2.77 -14.78 -14.30
N LEU A 78 2.35 -15.56 -15.29
CA LEU A 78 1.11 -16.32 -15.20
C LEU A 78 1.13 -17.34 -14.05
N ARG A 79 2.30 -17.93 -13.73
CA ARG A 79 2.45 -18.84 -12.58
C ARG A 79 2.31 -18.12 -11.24
N VAL A 80 2.91 -16.93 -11.08
CA VAL A 80 2.73 -16.09 -9.88
C VAL A 80 1.28 -15.63 -9.74
N GLN A 81 0.64 -15.16 -10.82
CA GLN A 81 -0.78 -14.75 -10.77
C GLN A 81 -1.67 -15.94 -10.39
N ASN A 82 -1.47 -17.12 -10.99
CA ASN A 82 -2.24 -18.32 -10.63
C ASN A 82 -2.08 -18.73 -9.15
N LYS A 83 -0.91 -18.52 -8.54
CA LYS A 83 -0.72 -18.74 -7.10
C LYS A 83 -1.44 -17.69 -6.25
N LEU A 84 -1.39 -16.43 -6.66
CA LEU A 84 -2.12 -15.32 -6.02
C LEU A 84 -3.65 -15.51 -6.09
N GLU A 85 -4.17 -15.97 -7.24
CA GLU A 85 -5.58 -16.33 -7.41
C GLU A 85 -5.97 -17.55 -6.56
N ALA A 86 -5.14 -18.60 -6.51
CA ALA A 86 -5.41 -19.75 -5.66
C ALA A 86 -5.39 -19.41 -4.15
N LEU A 87 -4.58 -18.42 -3.76
CA LEU A 87 -4.55 -17.88 -2.39
C LEU A 87 -5.82 -17.06 -2.08
N LEU A 88 -6.30 -16.25 -3.03
CA LEU A 88 -7.60 -15.58 -2.92
C LEU A 88 -8.74 -16.60 -2.80
N ASP A 89 -8.77 -17.62 -3.66
CA ASP A 89 -9.81 -18.65 -3.67
C ASP A 89 -9.88 -19.42 -2.33
N LYS A 90 -8.73 -19.69 -1.69
CA LYS A 90 -8.65 -20.24 -0.32
C LYS A 90 -9.40 -19.35 0.68
N HIS A 91 -9.14 -18.05 0.69
CA HIS A 91 -9.75 -17.12 1.65
C HIS A 91 -11.23 -16.86 1.35
N MET A 92 -11.62 -16.73 0.07
CA MET A 92 -13.02 -16.55 -0.32
C MET A 92 -13.87 -17.81 -0.03
N ALA A 93 -13.31 -19.01 -0.22
CA ALA A 93 -13.97 -20.25 0.19
C ALA A 93 -14.16 -20.35 1.72
N SER A 94 -13.25 -19.77 2.53
CA SER A 94 -13.35 -19.81 4.00
C SER A 94 -14.53 -19.02 4.57
N ILE A 95 -15.04 -18.03 3.83
CA ILE A 95 -16.25 -17.25 4.16
C ILE A 95 -17.49 -17.72 3.38
N GLY A 96 -17.45 -18.92 2.80
CA GLY A 96 -18.57 -19.52 2.06
C GLY A 96 -18.88 -18.87 0.70
N ALA A 97 -18.01 -18.01 0.17
CA ALA A 97 -18.28 -17.35 -1.10
C ALA A 97 -18.11 -18.32 -2.28
N SER A 98 -19.02 -18.23 -3.25
CA SER A 98 -19.05 -19.09 -4.44
C SER A 98 -18.41 -18.41 -5.64
N LYS A 99 -17.46 -19.09 -6.30
CA LYS A 99 -16.77 -18.57 -7.48
C LYS A 99 -17.61 -18.79 -8.75
N LEU A 100 -17.80 -17.73 -9.53
CA LEU A 100 -18.45 -17.72 -10.84
C LEU A 100 -17.58 -16.95 -11.86
N SER A 101 -18.10 -16.79 -13.09
CA SER A 101 -17.50 -15.94 -14.12
C SER A 101 -18.62 -15.21 -14.85
N LEU A 102 -18.62 -13.88 -14.79
CA LEU A 102 -19.57 -13.02 -15.51
C LEU A 102 -19.04 -12.70 -16.92
N SER A 103 -19.87 -12.07 -17.73
CA SER A 103 -19.47 -11.59 -19.06
C SER A 103 -18.61 -10.33 -18.95
N THR A 104 -17.46 -10.31 -19.62
CA THR A 104 -16.68 -9.07 -19.81
C THR A 104 -17.45 -8.04 -20.64
N LEU A 105 -18.27 -8.50 -21.59
CA LEU A 105 -19.13 -7.65 -22.43
C LEU A 105 -20.46 -7.43 -21.74
N THR A 106 -20.79 -6.17 -21.47
CA THR A 106 -22.08 -5.73 -20.90
C THR A 106 -22.74 -4.71 -21.82
N SER A 107 -24.05 -4.49 -21.65
CA SER A 107 -24.82 -3.53 -22.45
C SER A 107 -24.82 -2.15 -21.81
N GLU A 108 -24.72 -1.09 -22.61
CA GLU A 108 -24.81 0.29 -22.09
C GLU A 108 -26.16 0.56 -21.39
N GLU A 109 -27.23 -0.08 -21.84
CA GLU A 109 -28.57 0.05 -21.27
C GLU A 109 -28.64 -0.42 -19.81
N LEU A 110 -27.93 -1.50 -19.47
CA LEU A 110 -27.86 -1.99 -18.10
C LEU A 110 -27.16 -0.97 -17.16
N TRP A 111 -26.17 -0.24 -17.68
CA TRP A 111 -25.47 0.84 -16.98
C TRP A 111 -26.24 2.16 -16.94
N ARG A 112 -27.14 2.41 -17.89
CA ARG A 112 -28.10 3.52 -17.81
C ARG A 112 -29.13 3.28 -16.71
N ARG A 113 -29.60 2.03 -16.55
CA ARG A 113 -30.52 1.67 -15.46
C ARG A 113 -29.92 1.90 -14.07
N SER A 114 -28.63 1.67 -13.85
CA SER A 114 -27.97 2.02 -12.57
C SER A 114 -27.65 3.51 -12.42
N GLY A 115 -27.78 4.31 -13.48
CA GLY A 115 -27.42 5.72 -13.54
C GLY A 115 -25.91 6.00 -13.62
N ARG A 116 -25.06 4.97 -13.73
CA ARG A 116 -23.59 5.13 -13.77
C ARG A 116 -23.04 5.39 -15.17
N PHE A 117 -23.75 5.00 -16.23
CA PHE A 117 -23.27 5.11 -17.62
C PHE A 117 -22.73 6.51 -17.96
N ASP A 118 -23.53 7.55 -17.72
CA ASP A 118 -23.17 8.92 -18.08
C ASP A 118 -22.08 9.50 -17.16
N GLN A 119 -22.08 9.11 -15.88
CA GLN A 119 -21.17 9.59 -14.84
C GLN A 119 -19.69 9.26 -15.13
N ILE A 120 -19.41 8.04 -15.61
CA ILE A 120 -18.04 7.56 -15.88
C ILE A 120 -17.75 7.37 -17.38
N SER A 121 -18.60 7.93 -18.26
CA SER A 121 -18.61 7.67 -19.72
C SER A 121 -17.28 7.89 -20.45
N SER A 122 -16.37 8.70 -19.89
CA SER A 122 -15.00 8.95 -20.39
C SER A 122 -14.04 7.79 -20.13
N GLU A 123 -14.26 6.98 -19.10
CA GLU A 123 -13.41 5.83 -18.72
C GLU A 123 -13.89 4.50 -19.33
N LEU A 124 -14.94 4.53 -20.15
CA LEU A 124 -15.59 3.32 -20.69
C LEU A 124 -15.13 2.99 -22.11
N PHE A 125 -14.49 1.82 -22.25
CA PHE A 125 -14.29 1.15 -23.54
C PHE A 125 -15.63 0.73 -24.15
N ARG A 126 -16.19 1.58 -25.01
CA ARG A 126 -17.44 1.35 -25.75
C ARG A 126 -17.20 0.71 -27.13
N LEU A 127 -18.12 -0.14 -27.56
CA LEU A 127 -18.11 -0.79 -28.86
C LEU A 127 -19.53 -1.09 -29.36
N ALA A 128 -19.73 -1.00 -30.68
CA ALA A 128 -20.96 -1.42 -31.35
C ALA A 128 -20.79 -2.83 -31.95
N ASP A 129 -21.81 -3.68 -31.81
CA ASP A 129 -21.87 -4.95 -32.54
C ASP A 129 -22.22 -4.75 -34.03
N ARG A 130 -22.22 -5.85 -34.81
CA ARG A 130 -22.56 -5.82 -36.25
C ARG A 130 -24.01 -5.41 -36.55
N LYS A 131 -24.90 -5.35 -35.56
CA LYS A 131 -26.29 -4.83 -35.65
C LYS A 131 -26.41 -3.42 -35.09
N GLN A 132 -25.29 -2.76 -34.74
CA GLN A 132 -25.25 -1.49 -34.01
C GLN A 132 -25.83 -1.56 -32.58
N PHE A 133 -25.80 -2.75 -31.94
CA PHE A 133 -26.12 -2.85 -30.52
C PHE A 133 -24.94 -2.33 -29.68
N SER A 134 -25.19 -1.31 -28.85
CA SER A 134 -24.16 -0.67 -28.03
C SER A 134 -23.80 -1.49 -26.79
N MET A 135 -22.50 -1.82 -26.69
CA MET A 135 -21.90 -2.59 -25.61
C MET A 135 -20.66 -1.88 -25.07
N MET A 136 -20.19 -2.34 -23.93
CA MET A 136 -18.96 -1.87 -23.31
C MET A 136 -18.18 -3.05 -22.70
N LEU A 137 -16.87 -2.88 -22.56
CA LEU A 137 -16.06 -3.76 -21.73
C LEU A 137 -16.23 -3.33 -20.25
N SER A 138 -16.43 -4.30 -19.38
CA SER A 138 -16.85 -4.06 -17.99
C SER A 138 -15.68 -3.55 -17.10
N PRO A 139 -15.76 -2.34 -16.51
CA PRO A 139 -14.75 -1.81 -15.58
C PRO A 139 -14.89 -2.39 -14.16
N THR A 140 -16.08 -2.88 -13.85
CA THR A 140 -16.54 -3.63 -12.66
C THR A 140 -17.90 -4.26 -13.04
N HIS A 141 -18.60 -4.98 -12.15
CA HIS A 141 -19.74 -5.84 -12.53
C HIS A 141 -20.96 -5.76 -11.57
N GLU A 142 -21.14 -4.67 -10.81
CA GLU A 142 -22.29 -4.54 -9.89
C GLU A 142 -23.63 -4.76 -10.59
N GLU A 143 -23.82 -4.22 -11.79
CA GLU A 143 -25.07 -4.34 -12.54
C GLU A 143 -25.31 -5.73 -13.11
N GLU A 144 -24.26 -6.36 -13.68
CA GLU A 144 -24.33 -7.71 -14.26
C GLU A 144 -24.70 -8.75 -13.19
N VAL A 145 -24.05 -8.69 -12.02
CA VAL A 145 -24.33 -9.62 -10.93
C VAL A 145 -25.71 -9.37 -10.30
N THR A 146 -26.12 -8.10 -10.16
CA THR A 146 -27.46 -7.77 -9.63
C THR A 146 -28.57 -8.21 -10.57
N SER A 147 -28.39 -8.00 -11.89
CA SER A 147 -29.32 -8.47 -12.92
C SER A 147 -29.45 -10.00 -12.93
N LEU A 148 -28.31 -10.71 -12.82
CA LEU A 148 -28.28 -12.17 -12.71
C LEU A 148 -29.05 -12.65 -11.46
N VAL A 149 -28.77 -12.08 -10.29
CA VAL A 149 -29.43 -12.46 -9.03
C VAL A 149 -30.92 -12.08 -9.04
N ALA A 150 -31.30 -10.91 -9.59
CA ALA A 150 -32.70 -10.50 -9.74
C ALA A 150 -33.53 -11.48 -10.59
N SER A 151 -32.92 -12.07 -11.62
CA SER A 151 -33.58 -13.06 -12.48
C SER A 151 -33.65 -14.49 -11.90
N THR A 152 -32.97 -14.77 -10.78
CA THR A 152 -32.78 -16.14 -10.27
C THR A 152 -33.15 -16.35 -8.80
N LEU A 153 -33.01 -15.32 -7.95
CA LEU A 153 -33.36 -15.34 -6.53
C LEU A 153 -34.88 -15.43 -6.34
N LYS A 154 -35.35 -16.32 -5.46
CA LYS A 154 -36.79 -16.56 -5.23
C LYS A 154 -37.25 -16.39 -3.79
N SER A 155 -36.33 -16.44 -2.83
CA SER A 155 -36.67 -16.35 -1.42
C SER A 155 -35.60 -15.63 -0.60
N HIS A 156 -36.01 -14.94 0.46
CA HIS A 156 -35.10 -14.48 1.51
C HIS A 156 -34.35 -15.63 2.22
N LYS A 157 -34.82 -16.88 2.06
CA LYS A 157 -34.18 -18.09 2.60
C LYS A 157 -32.89 -18.47 1.87
N ASP A 158 -32.71 -17.94 0.66
CA ASP A 158 -31.51 -18.15 -0.16
C ASP A 158 -30.40 -17.12 0.19
N LEU A 159 -30.64 -16.26 1.19
CA LEU A 159 -29.72 -15.21 1.67
C LEU A 159 -29.21 -15.52 3.11
N PRO A 160 -27.96 -15.14 3.46
CA PRO A 160 -27.03 -14.33 2.68
C PRO A 160 -26.35 -15.12 1.55
N LEU A 161 -26.22 -14.48 0.38
CA LEU A 161 -25.56 -15.05 -0.80
C LEU A 161 -24.29 -14.25 -1.09
N ARG A 162 -23.16 -14.96 -1.28
CA ARG A 162 -21.83 -14.37 -1.49
C ARG A 162 -21.25 -14.91 -2.79
N LEU A 163 -21.17 -14.08 -3.82
CA LEU A 163 -20.70 -14.46 -5.17
C LEU A 163 -19.42 -13.72 -5.51
N TYR A 164 -18.42 -14.37 -6.09
CA TYR A 164 -17.21 -13.71 -6.54
C TYR A 164 -16.67 -14.25 -7.86
N GLN A 165 -15.80 -13.48 -8.49
CA GLN A 165 -15.03 -13.93 -9.65
C GLN A 165 -13.58 -13.46 -9.53
N THR A 166 -12.75 -13.90 -10.46
CA THR A 166 -11.44 -13.29 -10.71
C THR A 166 -11.27 -13.21 -12.21
N THR A 167 -11.26 -12.01 -12.76
CA THR A 167 -11.38 -11.78 -14.20
C THR A 167 -10.73 -10.47 -14.62
N ARG A 168 -10.63 -10.25 -15.94
CA ARG A 168 -10.11 -9.01 -16.52
C ARG A 168 -11.16 -7.89 -16.43
N LYS A 169 -10.71 -6.71 -16.02
CA LYS A 169 -11.45 -5.44 -16.04
C LYS A 169 -10.79 -4.49 -17.05
N TYR A 170 -11.59 -3.58 -17.57
CA TYR A 170 -11.21 -2.64 -18.61
C TYR A 170 -11.65 -1.24 -18.22
N ARG A 171 -10.70 -0.32 -18.05
CA ARG A 171 -10.93 1.10 -17.79
C ARG A 171 -10.06 1.89 -18.75
N ASP A 172 -10.62 2.84 -19.49
CA ASP A 172 -9.86 3.62 -20.46
C ASP A 172 -9.09 4.76 -19.78
N GLU A 173 -8.18 4.37 -18.89
CA GLU A 173 -7.32 5.24 -18.11
C GLU A 173 -6.50 6.17 -19.01
N MET A 174 -6.71 7.47 -18.86
CA MET A 174 -6.09 8.54 -19.65
C MET A 174 -4.57 8.59 -19.48
N ARG A 175 -4.03 8.26 -18.29
CA ARG A 175 -2.58 8.29 -18.00
C ARG A 175 -2.11 7.01 -17.30
N PRO A 176 -2.01 5.87 -18.01
CA PRO A 176 -1.53 4.62 -17.43
C PRO A 176 -0.07 4.76 -16.98
N ARG A 177 0.23 4.32 -15.76
CA ARG A 177 1.52 4.57 -15.10
C ARG A 177 1.93 3.46 -14.14
N HIS A 178 3.23 3.41 -13.85
CA HIS A 178 3.86 2.43 -12.96
C HIS A 178 3.49 0.96 -13.30
N GLY A 179 3.48 0.64 -14.59
CA GLY A 179 3.29 -0.73 -15.08
C GLY A 179 1.93 -1.34 -14.71
N LEU A 180 1.95 -2.35 -13.84
CA LEU A 180 0.75 -3.06 -13.38
C LEU A 180 -0.03 -2.33 -12.27
N LEU A 181 0.47 -1.20 -11.76
CA LEU A 181 -0.21 -0.47 -10.68
C LEU A 181 -1.41 0.35 -11.19
N ARG A 182 -1.29 1.00 -12.35
CA ARG A 182 -2.37 1.77 -12.98
C ARG A 182 -2.40 1.52 -14.49
N SER A 183 -3.14 0.50 -14.90
CA SER A 183 -3.24 -0.01 -16.29
C SER A 183 -4.68 0.04 -16.83
N ARG A 184 -4.82 -0.03 -18.16
CA ARG A 184 -6.12 0.00 -18.87
C ARG A 184 -6.80 -1.37 -18.91
N GLU A 185 -6.00 -2.43 -18.91
CA GLU A 185 -6.43 -3.82 -18.69
C GLU A 185 -5.73 -4.38 -17.45
N PHE A 186 -6.48 -4.96 -16.52
CA PHE A 186 -5.95 -5.59 -15.31
C PHE A 186 -6.84 -6.74 -14.84
N VAL A 187 -6.28 -7.67 -14.05
CA VAL A 187 -7.06 -8.71 -13.35
C VAL A 187 -7.45 -8.21 -11.96
N MET A 188 -8.71 -8.36 -11.63
CA MET A 188 -9.30 -8.03 -10.33
C MET A 188 -10.13 -9.21 -9.83
N LYS A 189 -10.12 -9.42 -8.51
CA LYS A 189 -11.13 -10.22 -7.82
C LYS A 189 -12.19 -9.28 -7.28
N ASP A 190 -13.42 -9.45 -7.72
CA ASP A 190 -14.61 -8.76 -7.23
C ASP A 190 -15.56 -9.78 -6.60
N LEU A 191 -16.06 -9.46 -5.40
CA LEU A 191 -17.04 -10.23 -4.64
C LEU A 191 -18.22 -9.31 -4.36
N TYR A 192 -19.42 -9.87 -4.40
CA TYR A 192 -20.68 -9.19 -4.12
C TYR A 192 -21.44 -10.00 -3.07
N SER A 193 -21.88 -9.34 -2.01
CA SER A 193 -22.80 -9.94 -1.03
C SER A 193 -24.22 -9.44 -1.26
N PHE A 194 -25.16 -10.32 -0.96
CA PHE A 194 -26.59 -10.08 -1.02
C PHE A 194 -27.18 -10.53 0.31
N ASP A 195 -27.72 -9.58 1.06
CA ASP A 195 -28.07 -9.71 2.46
C ASP A 195 -29.53 -9.29 2.69
N LYS A 196 -30.15 -9.86 3.71
CA LYS A 196 -31.60 -9.70 3.98
C LYS A 196 -31.96 -8.43 4.76
N THR A 197 -30.99 -7.82 5.43
CA THR A 197 -31.11 -6.64 6.31
C THR A 197 -29.72 -6.00 6.51
N PHE A 198 -29.66 -4.71 6.79
CA PHE A 198 -28.45 -3.96 7.16
C PHE A 198 -27.54 -4.73 8.14
N ALA A 199 -28.09 -5.26 9.25
CA ALA A 199 -27.32 -6.01 10.23
C ALA A 199 -26.69 -7.33 9.69
N SER A 200 -27.31 -7.95 8.67
CA SER A 200 -26.72 -9.07 7.94
C SER A 200 -25.58 -8.60 7.04
N ALA A 201 -25.78 -7.48 6.32
CA ALA A 201 -24.78 -6.89 5.45
C ALA A 201 -23.52 -6.47 6.22
N VAL A 202 -23.67 -5.83 7.40
CA VAL A 202 -22.54 -5.48 8.28
C VAL A 202 -21.79 -6.72 8.77
N SER A 203 -22.49 -7.79 9.20
CA SER A 203 -21.84 -9.05 9.58
C SER A 203 -21.06 -9.68 8.41
N THR A 204 -21.65 -9.68 7.21
CA THR A 204 -20.97 -10.15 5.99
C THR A 204 -19.76 -9.27 5.64
N TYR A 205 -19.87 -7.96 5.83
CA TYR A 205 -18.79 -7.01 5.58
C TYR A 205 -17.59 -7.27 6.49
N ASP A 206 -17.81 -7.45 7.80
CA ASP A 206 -16.77 -7.78 8.77
C ASP A 206 -16.10 -9.13 8.49
N GLU A 207 -16.87 -10.14 8.08
CA GLU A 207 -16.33 -11.44 7.64
C GLU A 207 -15.41 -11.31 6.41
N VAL A 208 -15.82 -10.53 5.40
CA VAL A 208 -15.00 -10.29 4.21
C VAL A 208 -13.74 -9.47 4.57
N ALA A 209 -13.88 -8.42 5.38
CA ALA A 209 -12.77 -7.59 5.83
C ALA A 209 -11.75 -8.38 6.67
N LYS A 210 -12.21 -9.34 7.49
CA LYS A 210 -11.36 -10.29 8.21
C LYS A 210 -10.62 -11.24 7.26
N ALA A 211 -11.29 -11.76 6.23
CA ALA A 211 -10.66 -12.58 5.20
C ALA A 211 -9.62 -11.79 4.37
N TYR A 212 -9.85 -10.51 4.12
CA TYR A 212 -8.90 -9.64 3.41
C TYR A 212 -7.64 -9.42 4.24
N ARG A 213 -7.79 -9.07 5.53
CA ARG A 213 -6.66 -8.96 6.47
C ARG A 213 -5.85 -10.26 6.55
N ALA A 214 -6.51 -11.42 6.60
CA ALA A 214 -5.85 -12.74 6.60
C ALA A 214 -5.12 -13.05 5.28
N PHE A 215 -5.69 -12.66 4.14
CA PHE A 215 -5.05 -12.79 2.82
C PHE A 215 -3.78 -11.92 2.70
N PHE A 216 -3.83 -10.66 3.13
CA PHE A 216 -2.65 -9.78 3.12
C PHE A 216 -1.58 -10.22 4.12
N ALA A 217 -1.97 -10.85 5.24
CA ALA A 217 -1.04 -11.49 6.17
C ALA A 217 -0.32 -12.71 5.56
N ASP A 218 -1.01 -13.57 4.80
CA ASP A 218 -0.38 -14.68 4.06
C ASP A 218 0.66 -14.17 3.02
N LEU A 219 0.45 -12.98 2.44
CA LEU A 219 1.39 -12.30 1.54
C LEU A 219 2.51 -11.52 2.28
N LYS A 220 2.36 -11.34 3.59
CA LYS A 220 3.29 -10.61 4.48
C LYS A 220 3.51 -9.19 3.99
N LEU A 221 2.41 -8.47 3.74
CA LEU A 221 2.42 -7.05 3.38
C LEU A 221 1.92 -6.21 4.57
N PRO A 222 2.62 -5.13 4.96
CA PRO A 222 2.19 -4.24 6.04
C PRO A 222 1.04 -3.34 5.58
N ILE A 223 -0.17 -3.91 5.50
CA ILE A 223 -1.36 -3.21 5.01
C ILE A 223 -2.04 -2.41 6.12
N LEU A 224 -2.25 -1.12 5.85
CA LEU A 224 -3.16 -0.26 6.60
C LEU A 224 -4.58 -0.47 6.05
N VAL A 225 -5.57 -0.53 6.93
CA VAL A 225 -7.00 -0.52 6.55
C VAL A 225 -7.55 0.84 6.90
N ALA A 226 -7.75 1.69 5.90
CA ALA A 226 -8.16 3.07 6.06
C ALA A 226 -9.66 3.23 5.78
N GLU A 227 -10.34 4.08 6.55
CA GLU A 227 -11.70 4.54 6.25
C GLU A 227 -11.68 5.38 4.96
N ALA A 228 -12.68 5.20 4.08
CA ALA A 228 -12.66 5.77 2.74
C ALA A 228 -14.03 6.31 2.31
N SER A 229 -14.03 7.18 1.30
CA SER A 229 -15.23 7.66 0.63
C SER A 229 -15.92 6.53 -0.14
N SER A 230 -17.24 6.41 -0.03
CA SER A 230 -18.03 5.49 -0.87
C SER A 230 -18.10 5.92 -2.34
N GLY A 231 -17.82 7.20 -2.63
CA GLY A 231 -17.85 7.78 -3.97
C GLY A 231 -19.12 7.47 -4.77
N ASP A 232 -18.98 7.32 -6.09
CA ASP A 232 -20.08 7.01 -7.00
C ASP A 232 -20.59 5.55 -6.88
N MET A 233 -19.93 4.71 -6.06
CA MET A 233 -20.39 3.34 -5.78
C MET A 233 -21.61 3.35 -4.84
N GLY A 234 -21.73 4.37 -4.00
CA GLY A 234 -22.85 4.58 -3.06
C GLY A 234 -22.71 3.80 -1.74
N GLY A 235 -23.47 4.26 -0.73
CA GLY A 235 -23.44 3.72 0.64
C GLY A 235 -22.69 4.60 1.64
N ASN A 236 -22.64 4.19 2.91
CA ASN A 236 -22.14 5.00 4.03
C ASN A 236 -20.99 4.37 4.83
N HIS A 237 -20.49 3.19 4.42
CA HIS A 237 -19.37 2.50 5.06
C HIS A 237 -18.43 1.92 4.01
N SER A 238 -17.21 2.46 3.93
CA SER A 238 -16.17 1.98 3.03
C SER A 238 -14.79 1.94 3.68
N HIS A 239 -13.96 0.99 3.25
CA HIS A 239 -12.56 0.84 3.69
C HIS A 239 -11.64 0.46 2.53
N GLU A 240 -10.45 1.03 2.51
CA GLU A 240 -9.37 0.76 1.56
C GLU A 240 -8.20 0.02 2.22
N TYR A 241 -7.52 -0.82 1.45
CA TYR A 241 -6.44 -1.71 1.90
C TYR A 241 -5.12 -1.24 1.30
N HIS A 242 -4.43 -0.39 2.04
CA HIS A 242 -3.31 0.42 1.59
C HIS A 242 -1.95 -0.16 1.98
N LEU A 243 -1.01 -0.22 1.03
CA LEU A 243 0.41 -0.44 1.34
C LEU A 243 1.18 0.90 1.33
N PRO A 244 1.78 1.35 2.46
CA PRO A 244 2.64 2.53 2.48
C PRO A 244 3.79 2.43 1.46
N SER A 245 3.91 3.45 0.61
CA SER A 245 4.88 3.50 -0.49
C SER A 245 5.00 4.93 -1.02
N SER A 246 6.22 5.40 -1.29
CA SER A 246 6.47 6.69 -1.96
C SER A 246 5.99 6.75 -3.40
N VAL A 247 5.80 5.60 -4.06
CA VAL A 247 5.17 5.46 -5.39
C VAL A 247 3.63 5.45 -5.28
N GLY A 248 3.10 5.53 -4.06
CA GLY A 248 1.68 5.62 -3.77
C GLY A 248 1.02 6.87 -4.36
N GLU A 249 -0.12 6.67 -5.02
CA GLU A 249 -0.91 7.77 -5.58
C GLU A 249 -1.78 8.41 -4.50
N ASP A 250 -2.32 7.58 -3.61
CA ASP A 250 -3.27 7.94 -2.57
C ASP A 250 -2.55 8.46 -1.32
N THR A 251 -3.21 9.31 -0.54
CA THR A 251 -2.68 9.84 0.71
C THR A 251 -3.47 9.24 1.87
N VAL A 252 -2.79 8.56 2.80
CA VAL A 252 -3.40 7.95 3.98
C VAL A 252 -2.92 8.68 5.21
N ILE A 253 -3.86 9.09 6.06
CA ILE A 253 -3.63 9.77 7.32
C ILE A 253 -3.92 8.77 8.44
N SER A 254 -2.94 8.58 9.34
CA SER A 254 -2.94 7.47 10.31
C SER A 254 -2.42 7.92 11.67
N CYS A 255 -2.98 7.40 12.76
CA CYS A 255 -2.55 7.71 14.11
C CYS A 255 -1.32 6.87 14.52
N ASP A 256 -0.39 7.47 15.27
CA ASP A 256 0.76 6.77 15.81
C ASP A 256 0.49 5.99 17.12
N SER A 257 -0.68 6.23 17.74
CA SER A 257 -1.03 5.74 19.08
C SER A 257 -2.32 4.92 19.15
N CYS A 258 -3.10 4.83 18.05
CA CYS A 258 -4.34 4.05 17.99
C CYS A 258 -4.63 3.54 16.57
N ASP A 259 -5.73 2.79 16.40
CA ASP A 259 -6.13 2.13 15.15
C ASP A 259 -6.67 3.05 14.04
N TYR A 260 -6.62 4.37 14.23
CA TYR A 260 -7.20 5.30 13.26
C TYR A 260 -6.35 5.37 12.00
N ALA A 261 -6.94 5.03 10.86
CA ALA A 261 -6.44 5.34 9.54
C ALA A 261 -7.60 5.75 8.63
N ALA A 262 -7.40 6.78 7.81
CA ALA A 262 -8.36 7.29 6.86
C ALA A 262 -7.65 7.69 5.56
N ASN A 263 -8.33 7.53 4.42
CA ASN A 263 -7.95 8.24 3.20
C ASN A 263 -8.18 9.74 3.44
N ASP A 264 -7.25 10.55 2.96
CA ASP A 264 -7.26 12.01 2.95
C ASP A 264 -8.59 12.65 2.55
N GLU A 265 -9.40 12.01 1.68
CA GLU A 265 -10.75 12.49 1.35
C GLU A 265 -11.70 12.61 2.56
N VAL A 266 -11.58 11.70 3.53
CA VAL A 266 -12.47 11.55 4.69
C VAL A 266 -11.74 11.67 6.03
N ALA A 267 -10.44 12.00 5.99
CA ALA A 267 -9.62 12.16 7.17
C ALA A 267 -10.02 13.40 7.96
N THR A 268 -10.17 13.25 9.27
CA THR A 268 -10.42 14.35 10.22
C THR A 268 -9.27 14.49 11.23
N ALA A 269 -9.04 15.74 11.66
CA ALA A 269 -8.18 16.07 12.80
C ALA A 269 -9.02 16.27 14.07
N ARG A 270 -8.40 16.11 15.24
CA ARG A 270 -8.93 16.66 16.49
C ARG A 270 -8.78 18.18 16.45
N SER A 271 -9.85 18.84 16.03
CA SER A 271 -9.99 20.30 16.11
C SER A 271 -9.62 20.80 17.53
N PRO A 272 -8.86 21.89 17.68
CA PRO A 272 -8.41 22.41 18.97
C PRO A 272 -9.58 23.07 19.73
N LEU A 273 -10.48 22.24 20.27
CA LEU A 273 -11.73 22.64 20.93
C LEU A 273 -11.57 23.47 22.22
N ASN A 274 -10.35 23.78 22.63
CA ASN A 274 -10.03 24.75 23.70
C ASN A 274 -9.55 26.12 23.17
N SER A 275 -9.53 26.34 21.85
CA SER A 275 -9.22 27.64 21.23
C SER A 275 -10.41 28.26 20.49
N VAL A 276 -11.64 27.97 20.93
CA VAL A 276 -12.73 28.94 20.81
C VAL A 276 -12.42 30.06 21.81
N VAL A 277 -11.48 30.93 21.44
CA VAL A 277 -11.14 32.13 22.20
C VAL A 277 -12.31 33.10 22.02
N SER A 278 -13.06 33.31 23.10
CA SER A 278 -14.23 34.18 23.12
C SER A 278 -13.90 35.59 22.62
N GLY A 279 -14.47 35.96 21.46
CA GLY A 279 -14.47 37.33 20.96
C GLY A 279 -13.15 37.84 20.34
N GLN A 280 -12.32 36.98 19.73
CA GLN A 280 -11.26 37.45 18.82
C GLN A 280 -11.64 37.19 17.36
N SER A 281 -12.16 38.23 16.70
CA SER A 281 -12.45 38.17 15.26
C SER A 281 -11.16 38.07 14.45
N MET A 282 -11.12 37.16 13.48
CA MET A 282 -9.99 37.00 12.56
C MET A 282 -9.94 38.17 11.57
N GLN A 283 -8.75 38.75 11.40
CA GLN A 283 -8.54 39.82 10.42
C GLN A 283 -8.63 39.26 8.99
N GLU A 284 -9.27 40.00 8.08
CA GLU A 284 -9.51 39.63 6.67
C GLU A 284 -8.27 39.04 5.97
N LYS A 285 -7.08 39.59 6.23
CA LYS A 285 -5.78 39.14 5.70
C LYS A 285 -5.40 37.67 6.04
N ASP A 286 -5.99 37.11 7.10
CA ASP A 286 -5.75 35.75 7.60
C ASP A 286 -6.87 34.77 7.15
N ILE A 287 -7.82 35.23 6.32
CA ILE A 287 -8.88 34.43 5.68
C ILE A 287 -8.50 34.16 4.22
N ARG A 288 -8.94 33.02 3.68
CA ARG A 288 -8.80 32.66 2.26
C ARG A 288 -10.13 32.21 1.67
N ILE A 289 -10.27 32.40 0.36
CA ILE A 289 -11.46 32.01 -0.41
C ILE A 289 -11.03 31.06 -1.53
N TRP A 290 -11.47 29.82 -1.49
CA TRP A 290 -11.41 28.91 -2.64
C TRP A 290 -12.66 29.08 -3.49
N HIS A 291 -12.53 28.91 -4.81
CA HIS A 291 -13.59 29.13 -5.78
C HIS A 291 -13.84 27.86 -6.60
N GLY A 292 -15.10 27.58 -6.89
CA GLY A 292 -15.53 26.46 -7.73
C GLY A 292 -16.85 26.76 -8.44
N ILE A 293 -17.23 25.95 -9.42
CA ILE A 293 -18.51 26.09 -10.14
C ILE A 293 -19.29 24.78 -10.06
N THR A 294 -20.62 24.86 -10.09
CA THR A 294 -21.52 23.69 -10.17
C THR A 294 -21.64 23.16 -11.61
N LYS A 295 -21.85 21.85 -11.78
CA LYS A 295 -21.98 21.13 -13.05
C LYS A 295 -23.10 21.67 -13.96
N ASP A 296 -24.14 22.26 -13.38
CA ASP A 296 -25.22 22.94 -14.12
C ASP A 296 -24.80 24.31 -14.69
N ARG A 297 -23.57 24.76 -14.39
CA ARG A 297 -22.93 26.04 -14.75
C ARG A 297 -23.75 27.28 -14.32
N LYS A 298 -24.52 27.17 -13.23
CA LYS A 298 -25.33 28.26 -12.68
C LYS A 298 -24.95 28.69 -11.25
N GLY A 299 -24.08 27.94 -10.57
CA GLY A 299 -23.62 28.22 -9.21
C GLY A 299 -22.14 28.55 -9.15
N LEU A 300 -21.79 29.71 -8.59
CA LEU A 300 -20.44 30.00 -8.10
C LEU A 300 -20.34 29.61 -6.63
N VAL A 301 -19.42 28.73 -6.31
CA VAL A 301 -19.09 28.34 -4.94
C VAL A 301 -17.92 29.20 -4.46
N LYS A 302 -18.09 29.85 -3.30
CA LYS A 302 -17.04 30.56 -2.57
C LYS A 302 -16.88 29.87 -1.21
N ALA A 303 -15.76 29.19 -1.01
CA ALA A 303 -15.46 28.44 0.22
C ALA A 303 -14.44 29.20 1.07
N TRP A 304 -14.86 29.67 2.25
CA TRP A 304 -14.13 30.57 3.13
C TRP A 304 -13.44 29.78 4.25
N TYR A 305 -12.12 29.82 4.33
CA TYR A 305 -11.33 29.02 5.27
C TYR A 305 -10.14 29.81 5.88
N PRO A 306 -9.64 29.45 7.08
CA PRO A 306 -8.48 30.10 7.68
C PRO A 306 -7.22 29.91 6.82
N GLY A 307 -6.41 30.97 6.63
CA GLY A 307 -5.15 30.90 5.88
C GLY A 307 -4.00 30.18 6.61
N LYS A 308 -4.16 29.95 7.92
CA LYS A 308 -3.22 29.24 8.80
C LYS A 308 -3.95 28.08 9.47
N GLY A 309 -3.34 26.91 9.46
CA GLY A 309 -3.84 25.71 10.12
C GLY A 309 -3.27 25.55 11.53
N SER A 310 -3.40 24.33 12.07
CA SER A 310 -2.79 23.92 13.33
C SER A 310 -1.31 24.29 13.43
N ALA A 311 -0.88 24.67 14.64
CA ALA A 311 0.50 25.06 14.95
C ALA A 311 1.11 26.17 14.06
N GLY A 312 0.29 26.95 13.35
CA GLY A 312 0.74 28.10 12.55
C GLY A 312 1.33 27.76 11.18
N LYS A 313 1.22 26.50 10.73
CA LYS A 313 1.51 26.11 9.34
C LYS A 313 0.53 26.80 8.37
N THR A 314 0.90 26.95 7.10
CA THR A 314 -0.04 27.35 6.05
C THR A 314 -1.16 26.31 5.96
N ALA A 315 -2.42 26.76 5.94
CA ALA A 315 -3.56 25.86 5.79
C ALA A 315 -3.65 25.28 4.37
N GLU A 316 -3.94 23.97 4.29
CA GLU A 316 -4.35 23.30 3.05
C GLU A 316 -5.88 23.10 3.05
N PHE A 317 -6.51 23.38 1.91
CA PHE A 317 -7.96 23.37 1.74
C PHE A 317 -8.48 21.99 1.33
N ASN A 318 -9.51 21.50 2.03
CA ASN A 318 -10.18 20.24 1.71
C ASN A 318 -11.37 20.47 0.77
N MET A 319 -11.19 20.19 -0.52
CA MET A 319 -12.26 20.25 -1.53
C MET A 319 -13.34 19.18 -1.34
N HIS A 320 -13.02 18.04 -0.69
CA HIS A 320 -13.96 16.93 -0.50
C HIS A 320 -15.05 17.32 0.50
N ALA A 321 -14.69 18.03 1.58
CA ALA A 321 -15.65 18.63 2.52
C ALA A 321 -16.65 19.60 1.83
N VAL A 322 -16.22 20.35 0.80
CA VAL A 322 -17.15 21.17 0.00
C VAL A 322 -18.01 20.32 -0.93
N LYS A 323 -17.47 19.24 -1.52
CA LYS A 323 -18.21 18.30 -2.37
C LYS A 323 -19.29 17.52 -1.60
N GLU A 324 -19.10 17.25 -0.30
CA GLU A 324 -20.15 16.66 0.56
C GLU A 324 -21.34 17.62 0.74
N VAL A 325 -21.08 18.91 0.92
CA VAL A 325 -22.12 19.94 1.06
C VAL A 325 -22.73 20.35 -0.30
N ILE A 326 -21.95 20.22 -1.38
CA ILE A 326 -22.32 20.61 -2.76
C ILE A 326 -21.98 19.44 -3.72
N PRO A 327 -22.81 18.39 -3.81
CA PRO A 327 -22.56 17.24 -4.69
C PRO A 327 -22.60 17.57 -6.19
N ASP A 328 -23.22 18.70 -6.55
CA ASP A 328 -23.23 19.25 -7.91
C ASP A 328 -21.97 20.05 -8.25
N LEU A 329 -20.94 20.11 -7.40
CA LEU A 329 -19.65 20.74 -7.69
C LEU A 329 -18.93 20.08 -8.89
N ASP A 330 -18.34 20.89 -9.76
CA ASP A 330 -17.53 20.49 -10.91
C ASP A 330 -16.03 20.75 -10.65
N PRO A 331 -15.25 19.73 -10.25
CA PRO A 331 -13.82 19.87 -9.96
C PRO A 331 -12.94 19.87 -11.23
N SER A 332 -13.51 19.82 -12.44
CA SER A 332 -12.74 19.75 -13.71
C SER A 332 -12.32 21.12 -14.26
N ILE A 333 -12.54 22.20 -13.51
CA ILE A 333 -12.41 23.58 -13.99
C ILE A 333 -11.16 24.22 -13.38
N ASP A 334 -10.09 24.36 -14.18
CA ASP A 334 -8.80 24.92 -13.73
C ASP A 334 -8.90 26.38 -13.26
N ASP A 335 -9.77 27.19 -13.87
CA ASP A 335 -10.03 28.59 -13.49
C ASP A 335 -11.55 28.86 -13.36
N PRO A 336 -12.12 28.65 -12.15
CA PRO A 336 -13.53 28.90 -11.89
C PRO A 336 -13.92 30.39 -11.92
N LEU A 337 -12.99 31.33 -11.71
CA LEU A 337 -13.31 32.76 -11.74
C LEU A 337 -13.46 33.27 -13.17
N LYS A 338 -12.56 32.88 -14.06
CA LYS A 338 -12.69 33.16 -15.50
C LYS A 338 -13.90 32.46 -16.10
N ALA A 339 -14.09 31.17 -15.82
CA ALA A 339 -15.25 30.43 -16.30
C ALA A 339 -16.57 31.07 -15.83
N TRP A 340 -16.61 31.65 -14.62
CA TRP A 340 -17.77 32.41 -14.14
C TRP A 340 -17.95 33.74 -14.89
N ALA A 341 -16.87 34.47 -15.17
CA ALA A 341 -16.93 35.70 -15.96
C ALA A 341 -17.44 35.46 -17.39
N ASP A 342 -17.02 34.35 -18.02
CA ASP A 342 -17.52 33.91 -19.33
C ASP A 342 -19.04 33.58 -19.27
N ILE A 343 -19.48 32.84 -18.25
CA ILE A 343 -20.90 32.52 -18.00
C ILE A 343 -21.75 33.78 -17.78
N MET A 344 -21.28 34.71 -16.95
CA MET A 344 -21.97 35.98 -16.65
C MET A 344 -22.06 36.89 -17.87
N SER A 345 -21.00 36.92 -18.70
CA SER A 345 -20.98 37.67 -19.96
C SER A 345 -22.00 37.13 -20.96
N ALA A 346 -22.05 35.80 -21.14
CA ALA A 346 -23.05 35.16 -22.01
C ALA A 346 -24.50 35.34 -21.47
N HIS A 347 -24.69 35.37 -20.15
CA HIS A 347 -26.00 35.59 -19.56
C HIS A 347 -26.51 37.03 -19.67
N ALA A 348 -25.63 38.03 -19.76
CA ALA A 348 -26.01 39.44 -19.93
C ALA A 348 -26.79 39.70 -21.23
N GLU A 349 -26.59 38.87 -22.26
CA GLU A 349 -27.34 38.93 -23.53
C GLU A 349 -28.71 38.20 -23.47
N SER A 350 -29.03 37.54 -22.36
CA SER A 350 -30.24 36.71 -22.19
C SER A 350 -31.21 37.27 -21.15
N THR A 351 -32.46 37.53 -21.53
CA THR A 351 -33.50 38.12 -20.66
C THR A 351 -34.15 37.12 -19.67
N SER A 352 -33.40 36.11 -19.22
CA SER A 352 -33.88 34.99 -18.40
C SER A 352 -33.07 34.82 -17.10
N HIS A 353 -33.25 35.75 -16.16
CA HIS A 353 -32.58 35.78 -14.84
C HIS A 353 -32.95 34.61 -13.87
N GLY A 354 -33.42 33.48 -14.38
CA GLY A 354 -33.90 32.33 -13.62
C GLY A 354 -32.82 31.31 -13.26
N GLY A 355 -32.09 31.54 -12.17
CA GLY A 355 -31.39 30.47 -11.43
C GLY A 355 -29.87 30.58 -11.25
N ILE A 356 -29.24 31.69 -11.66
CA ILE A 356 -27.84 31.99 -11.30
C ILE A 356 -27.77 32.22 -9.78
N ARG A 357 -26.83 31.55 -9.11
CA ARG A 357 -26.67 31.56 -7.64
C ARG A 357 -25.22 31.74 -7.22
N ILE A 358 -24.99 32.44 -6.11
CA ILE A 358 -23.70 32.39 -5.38
C ILE A 358 -23.93 31.57 -4.11
N ILE A 359 -23.07 30.60 -3.84
CA ILE A 359 -23.12 29.71 -2.70
C ILE A 359 -21.89 29.96 -1.85
N ASN A 360 -22.08 30.60 -0.69
CA ASN A 360 -21.02 30.73 0.31
C ASN A 360 -21.03 29.49 1.22
N VAL A 361 -19.86 28.88 1.36
CA VAL A 361 -19.56 27.76 2.28
C VAL A 361 -18.50 28.26 3.25
N VAL A 362 -18.71 28.13 4.55
CA VAL A 362 -17.86 28.78 5.57
C VAL A 362 -17.36 27.75 6.57
N ASP A 363 -16.05 27.77 6.81
CA ASP A 363 -15.40 26.95 7.83
C ASP A 363 -15.92 27.28 9.23
N MET A 364 -16.06 26.26 10.08
CA MET A 364 -16.58 26.40 11.45
C MET A 364 -15.78 27.40 12.31
N ARG A 365 -14.49 27.62 12.02
CA ARG A 365 -13.63 28.59 12.72
C ARG A 365 -13.85 30.05 12.29
N LEU A 366 -14.62 30.28 11.23
CA LEU A 366 -14.87 31.63 10.66
C LEU A 366 -16.31 32.11 10.78
N ILE A 367 -17.22 31.32 11.39
CA ILE A 367 -18.65 31.65 11.45
C ILE A 367 -18.91 33.06 12.02
N ASP A 368 -18.24 33.43 13.11
CA ASP A 368 -18.43 34.73 13.76
C ASP A 368 -17.90 35.88 12.88
N SER A 369 -16.62 35.83 12.48
CA SER A 369 -15.99 36.87 11.63
C SER A 369 -16.64 37.01 10.26
N TYR A 370 -17.09 35.92 9.63
CA TYR A 370 -17.87 35.97 8.40
C TYR A 370 -19.21 36.69 8.62
N SER A 371 -19.87 36.45 9.76
CA SER A 371 -21.11 37.13 10.11
C SER A 371 -20.91 38.62 10.36
N GLU A 372 -19.75 39.03 10.90
CA GLU A 372 -19.38 40.43 11.03
C GLU A 372 -19.11 41.06 9.64
N MET A 373 -18.22 40.48 8.84
CA MET A 373 -17.85 41.00 7.51
C MET A 373 -19.06 41.15 6.56
N MET A 374 -20.01 40.20 6.60
CA MET A 374 -21.22 40.27 5.77
C MET A 374 -22.21 41.37 6.20
N ASN A 375 -22.09 41.91 7.41
CA ASN A 375 -22.89 43.06 7.87
C ASN A 375 -22.25 44.42 7.50
N GLU A 376 -20.93 44.47 7.22
CA GLU A 376 -20.22 45.69 6.84
C GLU A 376 -20.24 45.99 5.32
N ASP A 377 -21.21 45.42 4.59
CA ASP A 377 -21.49 45.66 3.16
C ASP A 377 -20.30 45.32 2.22
N HIS A 378 -19.38 44.44 2.66
CA HIS A 378 -18.26 43.86 1.90
C HIS A 378 -18.69 42.91 0.75
N ILE A 379 -19.89 43.11 0.21
CA ILE A 379 -20.38 42.45 -1.00
C ILE A 379 -19.62 43.06 -2.19
N SER A 380 -18.79 42.24 -2.85
CA SER A 380 -18.04 42.63 -4.05
C SER A 380 -18.97 43.28 -5.08
N PRO A 381 -18.57 44.35 -5.79
CA PRO A 381 -19.44 45.03 -6.76
C PRO A 381 -20.06 44.12 -7.82
N ALA A 382 -19.41 42.99 -8.15
CA ALA A 382 -19.90 41.98 -9.09
C ALA A 382 -20.99 41.04 -8.52
N ASP A 383 -21.13 40.96 -7.20
CA ASP A 383 -22.12 40.10 -6.53
C ASP A 383 -23.49 40.82 -6.33
N LYS A 384 -23.55 42.14 -6.51
CA LYS A 384 -24.75 42.96 -6.23
C LYS A 384 -25.88 42.69 -7.23
N GLY A 385 -26.95 42.05 -6.77
CA GLY A 385 -28.18 41.76 -7.52
C GLY A 385 -28.39 40.29 -7.87
N ILE A 386 -27.43 39.41 -7.58
CA ILE A 386 -27.56 37.95 -7.74
C ILE A 386 -28.16 37.37 -6.45
N PRO A 387 -29.11 36.40 -6.50
CA PRO A 387 -29.62 35.75 -5.30
C PRO A 387 -28.53 34.86 -4.67
N VAL A 388 -27.85 35.40 -3.66
CA VAL A 388 -26.91 34.67 -2.80
C VAL A 388 -27.69 33.67 -1.95
N ARG A 389 -27.34 32.38 -2.04
CA ARG A 389 -27.90 31.32 -1.21
C ARG A 389 -26.82 30.81 -0.26
N THR A 390 -26.62 31.55 0.83
CA THR A 390 -25.71 31.16 1.92
C THR A 390 -26.18 29.84 2.55
N ILE A 391 -25.30 28.83 2.61
CA ILE A 391 -25.58 27.56 3.31
C ILE A 391 -24.87 27.61 4.66
N SER A 392 -25.42 28.43 5.57
CA SER A 392 -24.92 28.55 6.95
C SER A 392 -25.30 27.32 7.76
N GLN A 393 -24.33 26.45 8.07
CA GLN A 393 -24.54 25.35 9.01
C GLN A 393 -24.32 25.83 10.45
N LEU A 394 -25.42 26.25 11.10
CA LEU A 394 -25.45 26.38 12.56
C LEU A 394 -25.74 25.01 13.20
N PRO A 395 -25.17 24.70 14.39
CA PRO A 395 -25.34 23.40 15.03
C PRO A 395 -26.80 22.99 15.23
N GLY A 396 -27.15 21.78 14.83
CA GLY A 396 -28.45 21.16 15.13
C GLY A 396 -29.58 21.43 14.12
N THR A 397 -29.27 21.93 12.92
CA THR A 397 -30.26 22.17 11.85
C THR A 397 -30.60 20.94 11.00
N THR A 398 -29.74 19.91 10.99
CA THR A 398 -30.01 18.56 10.46
C THR A 398 -29.28 17.50 11.30
N GLU A 399 -29.76 16.25 11.30
CA GLU A 399 -29.23 15.16 12.14
C GLU A 399 -27.75 14.82 11.86
N ASN A 400 -27.24 15.12 10.66
CA ASN A 400 -25.86 14.79 10.26
C ASN A 400 -24.82 15.87 10.62
N ASN A 401 -25.20 17.11 10.95
CA ASN A 401 -24.25 18.22 11.14
C ASN A 401 -24.38 18.91 12.51
N ALA A 402 -24.01 18.17 13.56
CA ALA A 402 -23.95 18.67 14.94
C ALA A 402 -22.63 19.39 15.31
N LYS A 403 -21.60 19.35 14.45
CA LYS A 403 -20.24 19.86 14.77
C LYS A 403 -19.77 21.09 13.99
N GLY A 404 -20.48 21.49 12.93
CA GLY A 404 -19.97 22.46 11.96
C GLY A 404 -19.02 21.82 10.94
N LEU A 405 -18.68 22.58 9.89
CA LEU A 405 -17.91 22.12 8.74
C LEU A 405 -16.42 22.46 8.88
N ASP A 406 -15.53 21.47 8.82
CA ASP A 406 -14.09 21.67 8.73
C ASP A 406 -13.67 21.65 7.25
N LEU A 407 -13.14 22.78 6.75
CA LEU A 407 -12.67 22.94 5.36
C LEU A 407 -11.15 22.77 5.23
N LEU A 408 -10.46 22.36 6.29
CA LEU A 408 -9.01 22.14 6.27
C LEU A 408 -8.66 20.67 6.14
N ARG A 409 -7.56 20.41 5.43
CA ARG A 409 -6.95 19.09 5.29
C ARG A 409 -6.11 18.78 6.54
N PRO A 410 -6.23 17.60 7.18
CA PRO A 410 -5.38 17.24 8.31
C PRO A 410 -3.90 17.15 7.90
N MET A 411 -3.00 17.60 8.78
CA MET A 411 -1.57 17.73 8.50
C MET A 411 -0.71 16.84 9.40
N GLU A 412 0.54 16.60 8.98
CA GLU A 412 1.55 15.90 9.81
C GLU A 412 1.71 16.57 11.18
N GLY A 413 1.48 15.80 12.25
CA GLY A 413 1.54 16.24 13.64
C GLY A 413 0.21 16.73 14.23
N ASP A 414 -0.89 16.76 13.48
CA ASP A 414 -2.21 17.08 14.04
C ASP A 414 -2.66 16.07 15.10
N GLY A 415 -3.54 16.50 16.01
CA GLY A 415 -4.11 15.61 17.02
C GLY A 415 -5.01 14.54 16.38
N CYS A 416 -4.88 13.28 16.81
CA CYS A 416 -5.79 12.22 16.39
C CYS A 416 -7.24 12.50 16.86
N PRO A 417 -8.28 12.32 16.01
CA PRO A 417 -9.68 12.50 16.39
C PRO A 417 -10.22 11.40 17.32
N ARG A 418 -9.55 10.25 17.43
CA ARG A 418 -9.98 9.09 18.25
C ARG A 418 -9.28 8.97 19.61
N CYS A 419 -8.13 9.62 19.82
CA CYS A 419 -7.38 9.49 21.07
C CYS A 419 -6.65 10.78 21.47
N GLU A 420 -6.47 10.99 22.77
CA GLU A 420 -5.98 12.25 23.34
C GLU A 420 -4.46 12.45 23.19
N THR A 421 -3.68 11.37 23.15
CA THR A 421 -2.21 11.41 23.08
C THR A 421 -1.65 11.33 21.67
N GLY A 422 -2.39 10.71 20.74
CA GLY A 422 -1.87 10.36 19.41
C GLY A 422 -1.79 11.51 18.43
N GLN A 423 -0.80 11.45 17.56
CA GLN A 423 -0.57 12.38 16.45
C GLN A 423 -0.83 11.70 15.10
N LEU A 424 -1.25 12.51 14.12
CA LEU A 424 -1.53 12.09 12.75
C LEU A 424 -0.26 12.12 11.90
N ARG A 425 -0.04 11.01 11.19
CA ARG A 425 1.01 10.81 10.20
C ARG A 425 0.39 10.69 8.81
N VAL A 426 0.86 11.51 7.88
CA VAL A 426 0.41 11.62 6.50
C VAL A 426 1.43 10.92 5.59
N GLN A 427 1.00 9.85 4.91
CA GLN A 427 1.90 9.03 4.09
C GLN A 427 1.27 8.64 2.76
N LYS A 428 2.10 8.52 1.71
CA LYS A 428 1.66 7.97 0.43
C LYS A 428 1.50 6.46 0.50
N ALA A 429 0.48 5.95 -0.18
CA ALA A 429 0.16 4.53 -0.21
C ALA A 429 -0.44 4.05 -1.54
N LEU A 430 -0.45 2.73 -1.73
CA LEU A 430 -1.06 2.04 -2.86
C LEU A 430 -2.31 1.29 -2.40
N GLU A 431 -3.49 1.70 -2.87
CA GLU A 431 -4.76 0.97 -2.68
C GLU A 431 -4.69 -0.41 -3.37
N LEU A 432 -4.69 -1.51 -2.61
CA LEU A 432 -4.63 -2.88 -3.17
C LEU A 432 -6.00 -3.57 -3.24
N GLY A 433 -6.99 -2.98 -2.58
CA GLY A 433 -8.38 -3.40 -2.59
C GLY A 433 -9.26 -2.42 -1.80
N HIS A 434 -10.57 -2.53 -2.00
CA HIS A 434 -11.57 -1.62 -1.47
C HIS A 434 -12.82 -2.44 -1.11
N THR A 435 -13.44 -2.18 0.05
CA THR A 435 -14.67 -2.86 0.51
C THR A 435 -15.76 -1.86 0.82
N PHE A 436 -16.87 -1.91 0.07
CA PHE A 436 -18.03 -1.03 0.16
C PHE A 436 -19.25 -1.78 0.70
N TYR A 437 -19.98 -1.21 1.66
CA TYR A 437 -21.40 -1.52 1.84
C TYR A 437 -22.19 -0.59 0.91
N LEU A 438 -22.92 -1.16 -0.04
CA LEU A 438 -23.63 -0.43 -1.11
C LEU A 438 -25.10 -0.12 -0.77
N GLY A 439 -25.63 -0.74 0.30
CA GLY A 439 -27.05 -0.71 0.62
C GLY A 439 -27.90 -1.16 -0.54
N THR A 440 -28.90 -0.37 -0.89
CA THR A 440 -29.87 -0.67 -1.95
C THR A 440 -29.56 -0.05 -3.31
N ARG A 441 -28.40 0.63 -3.44
CA ARG A 441 -28.01 1.49 -4.59
C ARG A 441 -28.16 0.85 -5.98
N TYR A 442 -28.02 -0.47 -6.08
CA TYR A 442 -28.19 -1.24 -7.32
C TYR A 442 -29.45 -2.11 -7.30
N SER A 443 -29.86 -2.61 -6.13
CA SER A 443 -30.98 -3.54 -6.02
C SER A 443 -32.34 -2.86 -6.27
N GLU A 444 -32.50 -1.59 -5.91
CA GLU A 444 -33.66 -0.76 -6.29
C GLU A 444 -33.78 -0.58 -7.82
N PRO A 445 -32.84 0.09 -8.53
CA PRO A 445 -32.98 0.34 -9.97
C PRO A 445 -32.97 -0.93 -10.83
N LEU A 446 -32.39 -2.02 -10.32
CA LEU A 446 -32.36 -3.31 -11.01
C LEU A 446 -33.47 -4.28 -10.58
N ALA A 447 -34.36 -3.84 -9.68
CA ALA A 447 -35.54 -4.56 -9.18
C ALA A 447 -35.25 -5.89 -8.45
N LEU A 448 -34.06 -6.00 -7.83
CA LEU A 448 -33.71 -7.12 -6.95
C LEU A 448 -34.39 -6.93 -5.58
N THR A 449 -35.56 -7.54 -5.41
CA THR A 449 -36.35 -7.48 -4.17
C THR A 449 -36.67 -8.87 -3.61
N VAL A 450 -36.91 -8.97 -2.30
CA VAL A 450 -37.33 -10.20 -1.62
C VAL A 450 -38.48 -9.95 -0.64
N ALA A 451 -39.44 -10.85 -0.59
CA ALA A 451 -40.50 -10.85 0.42
C ALA A 451 -39.95 -11.39 1.76
N LEU A 452 -39.84 -10.54 2.79
CA LEU A 452 -39.48 -10.93 4.16
C LEU A 452 -40.71 -11.38 4.97
N PRO A 453 -40.59 -12.30 5.95
CA PRO A 453 -41.73 -12.82 6.71
C PRO A 453 -42.57 -11.77 7.46
N ASN A 454 -41.94 -10.64 7.82
CA ASN A 454 -42.57 -9.56 8.59
C ASN A 454 -42.87 -8.30 7.73
N SER A 455 -42.64 -8.36 6.42
CA SER A 455 -42.97 -7.26 5.49
C SER A 455 -44.27 -7.58 4.73
N LYS A 456 -45.04 -6.54 4.41
CA LYS A 456 -46.20 -6.67 3.50
C LYS A 456 -45.78 -6.66 2.04
N GLU A 457 -44.76 -5.86 1.72
CA GLU A 457 -44.22 -5.70 0.36
C GLU A 457 -42.82 -6.33 0.22
N PRO A 458 -42.40 -6.72 -0.98
CA PRO A 458 -41.00 -7.06 -1.26
C PRO A 458 -40.08 -5.86 -0.95
N VAL A 459 -38.99 -6.09 -0.22
CA VAL A 459 -37.98 -5.06 0.06
C VAL A 459 -36.77 -5.24 -0.86
N PRO A 460 -36.05 -4.18 -1.24
CA PRO A 460 -34.77 -4.31 -1.94
C PRO A 460 -33.76 -5.12 -1.12
N VAL A 461 -32.90 -5.87 -1.81
CA VAL A 461 -31.83 -6.66 -1.17
C VAL A 461 -30.66 -5.74 -0.79
N GLU A 462 -30.10 -5.95 0.39
CA GLU A 462 -28.93 -5.22 0.88
C GLU A 462 -27.66 -5.75 0.22
N MET A 463 -26.77 -4.86 -0.23
CA MET A 463 -25.59 -5.25 -0.99
C MET A 463 -24.28 -4.75 -0.41
N GLY A 464 -23.21 -5.49 -0.66
CA GLY A 464 -21.83 -5.03 -0.52
C GLY A 464 -20.98 -5.45 -1.73
N CYS A 465 -19.97 -4.65 -2.08
CA CYS A 465 -19.00 -4.96 -3.12
C CYS A 465 -17.58 -4.88 -2.56
N TYR A 466 -16.75 -5.86 -2.89
CA TYR A 466 -15.46 -6.08 -2.26
C TYR A 466 -14.43 -6.43 -3.35
N GLY A 467 -13.53 -5.48 -3.66
CA GLY A 467 -12.55 -5.57 -4.74
C GLY A 467 -11.12 -5.80 -4.24
N ILE A 468 -10.34 -6.58 -4.99
CA ILE A 468 -8.88 -6.73 -4.84
C ILE A 468 -8.23 -6.68 -6.22
N GLY A 469 -7.27 -5.77 -6.41
CA GLY A 469 -6.50 -5.63 -7.65
C GLY A 469 -5.41 -6.70 -7.76
N VAL A 470 -5.70 -7.85 -8.36
CA VAL A 470 -4.76 -8.98 -8.48
C VAL A 470 -3.48 -8.59 -9.24
N SER A 471 -3.62 -7.91 -10.38
CA SER A 471 -2.46 -7.38 -11.13
C SER A 471 -1.74 -6.25 -10.37
N ARG A 472 -2.47 -5.42 -9.62
CA ARG A 472 -1.86 -4.35 -8.80
C ARG A 472 -1.05 -4.93 -7.65
N ILE A 473 -1.55 -5.95 -6.93
CA ILE A 473 -0.78 -6.67 -5.90
C ILE A 473 0.48 -7.31 -6.49
N PHE A 474 0.38 -7.94 -7.66
CA PHE A 474 1.54 -8.50 -8.36
C PHE A 474 2.62 -7.43 -8.59
N GLY A 475 2.25 -6.28 -9.16
CA GLY A 475 3.17 -5.16 -9.37
C GLY A 475 3.72 -4.61 -8.05
N THR A 476 2.85 -4.44 -7.06
CA THR A 476 3.20 -3.90 -5.74
C THR A 476 4.20 -4.77 -4.99
N VAL A 477 4.06 -6.11 -5.05
CA VAL A 477 5.02 -7.04 -4.45
C VAL A 477 6.39 -6.90 -5.12
N ALA A 478 6.44 -6.79 -6.45
CA ALA A 478 7.68 -6.58 -7.18
C ALA A 478 8.33 -5.22 -6.85
N GLU A 479 7.55 -4.16 -6.69
CA GLU A 479 8.04 -2.83 -6.33
C GLU A 479 8.55 -2.77 -4.88
N HIS A 480 7.78 -3.31 -3.93
CA HIS A 480 8.06 -3.21 -2.49
C HIS A 480 9.08 -4.23 -1.95
N LYS A 481 9.34 -5.33 -2.68
CA LYS A 481 10.26 -6.40 -2.21
C LYS A 481 11.47 -6.67 -3.11
N ALA A 482 11.62 -5.99 -4.26
CA ALA A 482 12.84 -6.08 -5.04
C ALA A 482 14.00 -5.28 -4.39
N ASP A 483 15.23 -5.68 -4.69
CA ASP A 483 16.45 -4.91 -4.42
C ASP A 483 17.34 -4.85 -5.68
N GLU A 484 18.61 -4.46 -5.51
CA GLU A 484 19.58 -4.24 -6.59
C GLU A 484 19.83 -5.49 -7.44
N ARG A 485 19.86 -6.68 -6.82
CA ARG A 485 20.14 -7.94 -7.54
C ARG A 485 18.93 -8.49 -8.29
N GLY A 486 17.73 -7.95 -8.09
CA GLY A 486 16.50 -8.42 -8.71
C GLY A 486 15.29 -8.51 -7.78
N LEU A 487 14.30 -9.30 -8.18
CA LEU A 487 13.03 -9.49 -7.46
C LEU A 487 13.21 -10.28 -6.15
N GLN A 488 12.27 -10.14 -5.21
CA GLN A 488 12.03 -11.13 -4.16
C GLN A 488 10.53 -11.39 -4.01
N TRP A 489 10.14 -12.65 -3.79
CA TRP A 489 8.74 -13.06 -3.71
C TRP A 489 8.36 -13.62 -2.33
N PRO A 490 7.18 -13.27 -1.78
CA PRO A 490 6.58 -14.03 -0.68
C PRO A 490 6.42 -15.50 -1.11
N ARG A 491 6.83 -16.43 -0.23
CA ARG A 491 6.79 -17.89 -0.45
C ARG A 491 5.49 -18.37 -1.12
N ALA A 492 4.34 -17.86 -0.66
CA ALA A 492 3.01 -18.25 -1.11
C ALA A 492 2.74 -17.99 -2.62
N ILE A 493 3.42 -17.02 -3.23
CA ILE A 493 3.20 -16.63 -4.64
C ILE A 493 4.45 -16.72 -5.52
N ALA A 494 5.63 -16.97 -4.96
CA ALA A 494 6.89 -17.14 -5.70
C ALA A 494 6.75 -18.13 -6.88
N PRO A 495 7.39 -17.89 -8.04
CA PRO A 495 7.20 -18.73 -9.23
C PRO A 495 7.51 -20.20 -8.93
N PHE A 496 8.63 -20.48 -8.27
CA PHE A 496 8.92 -21.73 -7.58
C PHE A 496 9.52 -21.38 -6.20
N GLU A 497 9.37 -22.25 -5.21
CA GLU A 497 9.88 -22.01 -3.85
C GLU A 497 11.36 -22.36 -3.72
N VAL A 498 11.81 -23.40 -4.44
CA VAL A 498 13.20 -23.85 -4.49
C VAL A 498 13.67 -24.01 -5.94
N VAL A 499 14.81 -23.40 -6.28
CA VAL A 499 15.55 -23.72 -7.52
C VAL A 499 16.81 -24.52 -7.20
N VAL A 500 17.05 -25.59 -7.95
CA VAL A 500 18.26 -26.42 -7.86
C VAL A 500 19.20 -26.05 -9.01
N ILE A 501 20.41 -25.57 -8.67
CA ILE A 501 21.40 -25.06 -9.64
C ILE A 501 22.68 -25.90 -9.56
N PRO A 502 22.95 -26.78 -10.54
CA PRO A 502 24.20 -27.52 -10.58
C PRO A 502 25.36 -26.64 -11.07
N SER A 503 26.51 -26.73 -10.39
CA SER A 503 27.73 -25.99 -10.77
C SER A 503 28.47 -26.61 -11.96
N SER A 504 28.09 -27.82 -12.34
CA SER A 504 28.54 -28.56 -13.52
C SER A 504 27.36 -28.77 -14.47
N GLY A 505 27.63 -29.33 -15.66
CA GLY A 505 26.55 -29.83 -16.52
C GLY A 505 25.68 -30.88 -15.82
N ILE A 506 24.49 -31.11 -16.38
CA ILE A 506 23.55 -32.13 -15.91
C ILE A 506 24.14 -33.53 -16.11
N THR A 507 24.01 -34.36 -15.07
CA THR A 507 24.41 -35.77 -15.03
C THR A 507 23.28 -36.60 -14.43
N ASP A 508 23.30 -37.92 -14.60
CA ASP A 508 22.27 -38.80 -14.00
C ASP A 508 22.22 -38.69 -12.47
N ALA A 509 23.36 -38.50 -11.81
CA ALA A 509 23.42 -38.23 -10.36
C ALA A 509 22.73 -36.90 -9.97
N THR A 510 22.78 -35.88 -10.84
CA THR A 510 22.07 -34.60 -10.63
C THR A 510 20.56 -34.80 -10.75
N LEU A 511 20.14 -35.64 -11.70
CA LEU A 511 18.73 -35.94 -11.98
C LEU A 511 18.12 -36.83 -10.88
N ASP A 512 18.84 -37.87 -10.44
CA ASP A 512 18.47 -38.75 -9.33
C ASP A 512 18.36 -37.98 -8.00
N PHE A 513 19.33 -37.09 -7.70
CA PHE A 513 19.23 -36.18 -6.55
C PHE A 513 17.99 -35.29 -6.63
N TYR A 514 17.72 -34.68 -7.80
CA TYR A 514 16.58 -33.79 -7.98
C TYR A 514 15.24 -34.54 -7.79
N ASP A 515 15.12 -35.73 -8.35
CA ASP A 515 13.91 -36.55 -8.24
C ASP A 515 13.67 -37.00 -6.78
N LYS A 516 14.72 -37.40 -6.06
CA LYS A 516 14.65 -37.75 -4.63
C LYS A 516 14.21 -36.56 -3.77
N LEU A 517 14.86 -35.41 -3.92
CA LEU A 517 14.54 -34.19 -3.18
C LEU A 517 13.10 -33.72 -3.47
N SER A 518 12.71 -33.68 -4.74
CA SER A 518 11.35 -33.29 -5.15
C SER A 518 10.27 -34.29 -4.72
N CYS A 519 10.62 -35.57 -4.55
CA CYS A 519 9.73 -36.57 -3.97
C CYS A 519 9.54 -36.33 -2.47
N GLN A 520 10.63 -36.25 -1.69
CA GLN A 520 10.61 -36.01 -0.24
C GLN A 520 9.86 -34.72 0.12
N LEU A 521 10.12 -33.63 -0.61
CA LEU A 521 9.46 -32.34 -0.39
C LEU A 521 7.98 -32.33 -0.80
N ALA A 522 7.56 -33.21 -1.71
CA ALA A 522 6.16 -33.36 -2.10
C ALA A 522 5.37 -34.31 -1.19
N THR A 523 6.04 -35.17 -0.42
CA THR A 523 5.41 -36.08 0.56
C THR A 523 5.49 -35.59 2.01
N SER A 524 6.15 -34.46 2.29
CA SER A 524 6.24 -33.92 3.66
C SER A 524 4.86 -33.49 4.19
N GLU A 525 4.55 -33.88 5.43
CA GLU A 525 3.20 -33.69 6.02
C GLU A 525 2.84 -32.22 6.24
N SER A 526 3.84 -31.37 6.48
CA SER A 526 3.67 -29.96 6.82
C SER A 526 3.32 -29.06 5.63
N CYS A 527 3.92 -29.29 4.45
CA CYS A 527 3.59 -28.58 3.21
C CYS A 527 4.28 -29.24 2.00
N ALA A 528 3.59 -29.41 0.87
CA ALA A 528 4.24 -29.82 -0.37
C ALA A 528 4.94 -28.62 -1.03
N VAL A 529 6.28 -28.68 -1.14
CA VAL A 529 7.11 -27.57 -1.65
C VAL A 529 7.31 -27.68 -3.18
N ASP A 530 7.20 -26.54 -3.86
CA ASP A 530 7.29 -26.40 -5.31
C ASP A 530 8.73 -26.17 -5.82
N THR A 531 9.31 -27.17 -6.49
CA THR A 531 10.72 -27.22 -6.92
C THR A 531 10.91 -27.08 -8.44
N VAL A 532 12.09 -26.59 -8.85
CA VAL A 532 12.53 -26.57 -10.26
C VAL A 532 14.04 -26.78 -10.41
N LEU A 533 14.46 -27.48 -11.48
CA LEU A 533 15.86 -27.70 -11.83
C LEU A 533 16.34 -26.73 -12.92
N ASP A 534 17.48 -26.07 -12.72
CA ASP A 534 18.15 -25.33 -13.79
C ASP A 534 19.05 -26.26 -14.63
N ASP A 535 18.42 -26.89 -15.63
CA ASP A 535 19.06 -27.74 -16.65
C ASP A 535 19.56 -26.97 -17.88
N ARG A 536 19.50 -25.63 -17.89
CA ARG A 536 19.92 -24.81 -19.04
C ARG A 536 21.42 -24.96 -19.31
N LYS A 537 21.82 -24.92 -20.59
CA LYS A 537 23.23 -25.04 -21.03
C LYS A 537 23.98 -23.70 -20.93
N LEU A 538 23.98 -23.11 -19.74
CA LEU A 538 24.51 -21.78 -19.44
C LEU A 538 25.51 -21.83 -18.28
N THR A 539 26.38 -20.83 -18.16
CA THR A 539 27.46 -20.81 -17.14
C THR A 539 26.88 -20.67 -15.73
N PHE A 540 27.56 -21.23 -14.73
CA PHE A 540 27.08 -21.17 -13.34
C PHE A 540 26.88 -19.73 -12.83
N GLY A 541 27.77 -18.80 -13.17
CA GLY A 541 27.63 -17.38 -12.82
C GLY A 541 26.38 -16.75 -13.43
N TRP A 542 26.09 -17.04 -14.71
CA TRP A 542 24.87 -16.58 -15.37
C TRP A 542 23.61 -17.16 -14.69
N LYS A 543 23.62 -18.45 -14.33
CA LYS A 543 22.49 -19.09 -13.62
C LYS A 543 22.21 -18.47 -12.26
N MET A 544 23.25 -18.12 -11.50
CA MET A 544 23.08 -17.43 -10.22
C MET A 544 22.51 -16.01 -10.41
N GLN A 545 22.98 -15.27 -11.40
CA GLN A 545 22.44 -13.93 -11.74
C GLN A 545 20.97 -14.00 -12.19
N ASP A 546 20.60 -14.98 -13.00
CA ASP A 546 19.22 -15.21 -13.43
C ASP A 546 18.31 -15.64 -12.28
N ALA A 547 18.80 -16.48 -11.36
CA ALA A 547 18.07 -16.87 -10.15
C ALA A 547 17.86 -15.70 -9.17
N ASP A 548 18.86 -14.83 -9.02
CA ASP A 548 18.74 -13.56 -8.29
C ASP A 548 17.75 -12.60 -8.96
N MET A 549 17.73 -12.55 -10.30
CA MET A 549 16.83 -11.70 -11.06
C MET A 549 15.37 -12.14 -10.93
N ILE A 550 15.12 -13.45 -11.04
CA ILE A 550 13.79 -14.07 -10.93
C ILE A 550 13.27 -14.06 -9.47
N GLY A 551 14.15 -14.10 -8.48
CA GLY A 551 13.81 -13.93 -7.07
C GLY A 551 13.33 -15.19 -6.36
N TYR A 552 13.90 -16.37 -6.68
CA TYR A 552 13.56 -17.63 -6.00
C TYR A 552 13.83 -17.53 -4.48
N PRO A 553 12.88 -17.89 -3.60
CA PRO A 553 13.06 -17.78 -2.14
C PRO A 553 14.24 -18.59 -1.62
N VAL A 554 14.45 -19.80 -2.16
CA VAL A 554 15.59 -20.67 -1.81
C VAL A 554 16.31 -21.16 -3.08
N VAL A 555 17.64 -21.12 -3.02
CA VAL A 555 18.55 -21.64 -4.07
C VAL A 555 19.39 -22.76 -3.47
N VAL A 556 19.37 -23.94 -4.10
CA VAL A 556 20.20 -25.10 -3.71
C VAL A 556 21.28 -25.33 -4.77
N VAL A 557 22.54 -25.12 -4.41
CA VAL A 557 23.69 -25.21 -5.33
C VAL A 557 24.39 -26.56 -5.19
N LEU A 558 24.46 -27.31 -6.30
CA LEU A 558 25.17 -28.59 -6.38
C LEU A 558 26.62 -28.34 -6.83
N GLY A 559 27.42 -27.86 -5.88
CA GLY A 559 28.81 -27.48 -6.05
C GLY A 559 29.80 -28.66 -6.09
N ARG A 560 31.09 -28.36 -5.89
CA ARG A 560 32.12 -29.40 -5.74
C ARG A 560 31.90 -30.22 -4.46
N ALA A 561 31.54 -29.58 -3.34
CA ALA A 561 31.27 -30.26 -2.07
C ALA A 561 30.12 -31.29 -2.16
N TRP A 562 29.17 -31.11 -3.07
CA TRP A 562 28.09 -32.07 -3.29
C TRP A 562 28.63 -33.39 -3.89
N ARG A 563 29.49 -33.30 -4.91
CA ARG A 563 30.12 -34.46 -5.55
C ARG A 563 31.16 -35.13 -4.64
N ASP A 564 31.97 -34.34 -3.96
CA ASP A 564 33.14 -34.82 -3.21
C ASP A 564 32.77 -35.30 -1.79
N LYS A 565 31.67 -34.79 -1.21
CA LYS A 565 31.30 -35.01 0.22
C LYS A 565 29.81 -35.22 0.49
N GLY A 566 28.93 -35.13 -0.51
CA GLY A 566 27.47 -35.22 -0.28
C GLY A 566 26.88 -34.02 0.46
N ILE A 567 27.45 -32.82 0.29
CA ILE A 567 27.01 -31.58 0.96
C ILE A 567 26.57 -30.54 -0.08
N CYS A 568 25.32 -30.08 0.02
CA CYS A 568 24.76 -29.02 -0.81
C CYS A 568 24.95 -27.66 -0.15
N GLU A 569 25.15 -26.61 -0.94
CA GLU A 569 25.04 -25.24 -0.42
C GLU A 569 23.59 -24.76 -0.58
N VAL A 570 22.99 -24.20 0.47
CA VAL A 570 21.62 -23.66 0.47
C VAL A 570 21.67 -22.17 0.78
N GLN A 571 21.04 -21.36 -0.08
CA GLN A 571 20.91 -19.92 0.10
C GLN A 571 19.44 -19.52 0.24
N CYS A 572 19.13 -18.59 1.14
CA CYS A 572 17.82 -17.93 1.22
C CYS A 572 18.02 -16.41 1.38
N ARG A 573 17.62 -15.63 0.37
CA ARG A 573 17.98 -14.21 0.23
C ARG A 573 17.31 -13.32 1.28
N SER A 574 16.02 -13.51 1.52
CA SER A 574 15.26 -12.74 2.52
C SER A 574 15.76 -12.94 3.96
N LEU A 575 16.32 -14.12 4.26
CA LEU A 575 16.93 -14.47 5.54
C LEU A 575 18.44 -14.15 5.61
N SER A 576 19.04 -13.62 4.54
CA SER A 576 20.50 -13.45 4.40
C SER A 576 21.31 -14.72 4.68
N LEU A 577 20.70 -15.89 4.42
CA LEU A 577 21.16 -17.20 4.85
C LEU A 577 21.99 -17.88 3.75
N LYS A 578 23.14 -18.47 4.11
CA LYS A 578 23.98 -19.28 3.21
C LYS A 578 24.70 -20.35 4.03
N GLU A 579 24.23 -21.59 3.94
CA GLU A 579 24.73 -22.72 4.74
C GLU A 579 25.09 -23.94 3.88
N ASN A 580 25.85 -24.87 4.46
CA ASN A 580 26.29 -26.11 3.81
C ASN A 580 25.63 -27.30 4.51
N ILE A 581 24.66 -27.92 3.84
CA ILE A 581 23.74 -28.92 4.42
C ILE A 581 24.00 -30.31 3.80
N PRO A 582 24.16 -31.38 4.60
CA PRO A 582 24.26 -32.74 4.07
C PRO A 582 23.00 -33.14 3.28
N VAL A 583 23.18 -33.93 2.22
CA VAL A 583 22.07 -34.37 1.34
C VAL A 583 20.97 -35.12 2.11
N GLY A 584 21.31 -35.84 3.18
CA GLY A 584 20.34 -36.56 4.00
C GLY A 584 19.40 -35.65 4.81
N ASP A 585 19.93 -34.53 5.31
CA ASP A 585 19.20 -33.60 6.18
C ASP A 585 18.46 -32.52 5.38
N LEU A 586 18.81 -32.33 4.11
CA LEU A 586 18.36 -31.22 3.25
C LEU A 586 16.83 -31.08 3.16
N ALA A 587 16.08 -32.18 3.05
CA ALA A 587 14.62 -32.10 2.99
C ALA A 587 14.03 -31.55 4.29
N THR A 588 14.47 -32.06 5.44
CA THR A 588 14.08 -31.60 6.79
C THR A 588 14.51 -30.16 7.03
N TYR A 589 15.73 -29.79 6.61
CA TYR A 589 16.25 -28.43 6.71
C TYR A 589 15.39 -27.45 5.89
N LEU A 590 15.09 -27.76 4.62
CA LEU A 590 14.21 -26.94 3.79
C LEU A 590 12.81 -26.82 4.40
N SER A 591 12.21 -27.92 4.86
CA SER A 591 10.95 -27.87 5.60
C SER A 591 11.04 -26.97 6.84
N SER A 592 12.16 -26.96 7.58
CA SER A 592 12.35 -26.07 8.73
C SER A 592 12.45 -24.59 8.32
N VAL A 593 13.23 -24.25 7.28
CA VAL A 593 13.31 -22.87 6.71
C VAL A 593 11.94 -22.38 6.25
N PHE A 594 11.07 -23.29 5.79
CA PHE A 594 9.71 -22.99 5.36
C PHE A 594 8.63 -23.09 6.46
N LEU A 595 8.98 -23.62 7.64
CA LEU A 595 8.12 -23.72 8.84
C LEU A 595 8.43 -22.64 9.88
N VAL A 596 9.65 -22.11 9.91
CA VAL A 596 9.97 -20.86 10.61
C VAL A 596 9.02 -19.79 10.09
N PRO A 597 8.16 -19.19 10.94
CA PRO A 597 7.43 -18.01 10.55
C PRO A 597 8.46 -16.92 10.24
N GLU A 598 8.34 -16.24 9.08
CA GLU A 598 9.23 -15.10 8.75
C GLU A 598 9.12 -13.95 9.78
N HIS A 599 8.17 -14.03 10.73
CA HIS A 599 8.19 -13.30 12.00
C HIS A 599 9.38 -13.61 12.92
N HIS A 600 10.35 -14.46 12.54
CA HIS A 600 11.67 -14.46 13.18
C HIS A 600 12.62 -13.37 12.63
N PHE A 601 12.26 -12.72 11.52
CA PHE A 601 13.00 -11.63 10.86
C PHE A 601 12.06 -10.51 10.32
N SER A 602 10.88 -10.34 10.92
CA SER A 602 9.96 -9.27 10.51
C SER A 602 10.29 -7.96 11.22
N LYS A 603 11.20 -7.16 10.64
CA LYS A 603 11.37 -5.75 11.04
C LYS A 603 10.00 -5.07 11.10
N ASN A 604 9.62 -4.52 12.26
CA ASN A 604 8.51 -3.57 12.30
C ASN A 604 8.85 -2.35 11.43
N PRO A 605 7.89 -1.77 10.69
CA PRO A 605 8.12 -0.62 9.82
C PRO A 605 8.19 0.71 10.59
N THR A 606 9.04 0.78 11.61
CA THR A 606 9.74 2.05 11.89
C THR A 606 10.68 2.30 10.72
N GLN A 607 10.57 3.47 10.08
CA GLN A 607 11.44 3.90 8.99
C GLN A 607 12.91 3.62 9.35
N GLN A 608 13.61 2.85 8.51
CA GLN A 608 15.07 2.88 8.56
C GLN A 608 15.54 4.15 7.83
N PRO A 609 16.35 5.01 8.45
CA PRO A 609 17.20 5.92 7.71
C PRO A 609 18.13 5.10 6.81
N ASN A 610 18.57 5.70 5.70
CA ASN A 610 19.54 5.06 4.82
C ASN A 610 20.87 4.84 5.57
N GLU A 611 21.27 3.59 5.83
CA GLU A 611 22.64 3.29 6.22
C GLU A 611 23.56 3.57 5.02
N PRO A 612 24.60 4.43 5.16
CA PRO A 612 25.55 4.67 4.08
C PRO A 612 26.35 3.38 3.76
N PRO A 613 26.82 3.22 2.51
CA PRO A 613 27.36 1.95 2.02
C PRO A 613 28.60 1.50 2.80
N ARG A 614 28.54 0.27 3.34
CA ARG A 614 29.59 -0.31 4.18
C ARG A 614 30.79 -0.79 3.34
N VAL A 615 31.72 0.12 3.09
CA VAL A 615 32.97 -0.13 2.34
C VAL A 615 33.73 -1.34 2.91
N LYS A 616 34.10 -2.28 2.04
CA LYS A 616 35.04 -3.36 2.38
C LYS A 616 36.49 -2.86 2.26
N PRO A 617 37.41 -3.24 3.14
CA PRO A 617 38.79 -2.80 3.10
C PRO A 617 39.60 -3.52 2.01
N THR A 618 39.42 -3.09 0.77
CA THR A 618 40.25 -3.44 -0.39
C THR A 618 40.48 -2.19 -1.24
N ASP A 619 41.73 -1.95 -1.61
CA ASP A 619 42.20 -0.91 -2.56
C ASP A 619 41.94 0.56 -2.15
N ALA A 620 42.61 0.96 -1.06
CA ALA A 620 42.70 2.35 -0.59
C ALA A 620 43.57 3.25 -1.51
N THR A 621 43.19 3.43 -2.78
CA THR A 621 43.95 4.25 -3.74
C THR A 621 43.12 5.09 -4.72
N THR A 622 41.78 4.97 -4.74
CA THR A 622 40.92 5.73 -5.68
C THR A 622 39.67 6.28 -5.01
N MET A 623 39.79 7.37 -4.25
CA MET A 623 38.67 8.29 -4.05
C MET A 623 38.56 9.19 -5.29
N SER A 624 37.36 9.34 -5.85
CA SER A 624 37.09 10.35 -6.87
C SER A 624 37.21 11.74 -6.25
N THR A 625 38.24 12.49 -6.65
CA THR A 625 38.35 13.91 -6.37
C THR A 625 37.32 14.67 -7.18
N GLY A 626 36.11 14.83 -6.64
CA GLY A 626 35.21 15.89 -7.10
C GLY A 626 35.95 17.23 -6.94
N GLU A 627 35.99 18.02 -8.01
CA GLU A 627 36.77 19.26 -8.03
C GLU A 627 36.26 20.24 -6.95
N PRO A 628 37.14 21.00 -6.29
CA PRO A 628 36.74 21.96 -5.26
C PRO A 628 35.94 23.10 -5.90
N ILE A 629 34.61 23.04 -5.77
CA ILE A 629 33.69 24.03 -6.32
C ILE A 629 34.01 25.40 -5.72
N ASN A 630 34.43 26.34 -6.57
CA ASN A 630 34.72 27.70 -6.14
C ASN A 630 33.41 28.47 -5.93
N LEU A 631 33.04 28.70 -4.66
CA LEU A 631 31.80 29.40 -4.30
C LEU A 631 31.73 30.84 -4.87
N ASP A 632 32.89 31.50 -5.05
CA ASP A 632 32.95 32.85 -5.61
C ASP A 632 32.50 32.92 -7.08
N THR A 633 32.51 31.80 -7.82
CA THR A 633 32.08 31.78 -9.23
C THR A 633 30.60 31.46 -9.43
N LEU A 634 29.85 31.10 -8.39
CA LEU A 634 28.43 30.71 -8.49
C LEU A 634 27.47 31.90 -8.33
N GLU A 635 26.38 31.92 -9.10
CA GLU A 635 25.33 32.93 -8.96
C GLU A 635 24.52 32.75 -7.65
N PRO A 636 23.91 33.81 -7.07
CA PRO A 636 23.15 33.72 -5.82
C PRO A 636 22.05 32.65 -5.83
N GLN A 637 21.39 32.43 -6.97
CA GLN A 637 20.38 31.37 -7.13
C GLN A 637 21.01 29.97 -7.03
N GLN A 638 22.20 29.75 -7.60
CA GLN A 638 22.93 28.48 -7.52
C GLN A 638 23.45 28.23 -6.10
N LEU A 639 23.99 29.28 -5.44
CA LEU A 639 24.39 29.21 -4.04
C LEU A 639 23.19 28.88 -3.11
N SER A 640 22.01 29.42 -3.39
CA SER A 640 20.78 29.08 -2.65
C SER A 640 20.36 27.61 -2.84
N GLN A 641 20.51 27.04 -4.04
CA GLN A 641 20.24 25.63 -4.31
C GLN A 641 21.25 24.71 -3.60
N VAL A 642 22.55 25.05 -3.67
CA VAL A 642 23.61 24.31 -2.95
C VAL A 642 23.41 24.38 -1.44
N LYS A 643 22.97 25.54 -0.91
CA LYS A 643 22.61 25.68 0.51
C LYS A 643 21.46 24.74 0.89
N GLN A 644 20.36 24.78 0.14
CA GLN A 644 19.18 23.94 0.38
C GLN A 644 19.56 22.45 0.41
N GLN A 645 20.31 21.96 -0.58
CA GLN A 645 20.76 20.56 -0.60
C GLN A 645 21.63 20.21 0.63
N LEU A 646 22.53 21.11 1.05
CA LEU A 646 23.37 20.87 2.23
C LEU A 646 22.58 20.92 3.55
N ASP A 647 21.52 21.73 3.64
CA ASP A 647 20.61 21.77 4.78
C ASP A 647 19.78 20.46 4.87
N GLU A 648 19.20 20.01 3.74
CA GLU A 648 18.43 18.75 3.64
C GLU A 648 19.29 17.52 4.01
N GLU A 649 20.52 17.45 3.49
CA GLU A 649 21.49 16.41 3.87
C GLU A 649 21.85 16.47 5.37
N LEU A 650 22.01 17.68 5.93
CA LEU A 650 22.35 17.88 7.33
C LEU A 650 21.21 17.48 8.29
N GLU A 651 19.96 17.73 7.92
CA GLU A 651 18.78 17.30 8.69
C GLU A 651 18.67 15.77 8.74
N HIS A 652 18.86 15.09 7.60
CA HIS A 652 18.89 13.62 7.53
C HIS A 652 20.02 13.02 8.38
N LEU A 653 21.24 13.57 8.30
CA LEU A 653 22.39 13.12 9.09
C LEU A 653 22.20 13.35 10.59
N THR A 654 21.64 14.49 10.99
CA THR A 654 21.36 14.84 12.40
C THR A 654 20.29 13.92 12.99
N THR A 655 19.23 13.65 12.24
CA THR A 655 18.18 12.69 12.62
C THR A 655 18.75 11.28 12.78
N SER A 656 19.62 10.85 11.86
CA SER A 656 20.30 9.55 11.92
C SER A 656 21.20 9.41 13.16
N TYR A 657 21.94 10.47 13.51
CA TYR A 657 22.78 10.49 14.72
C TYR A 657 21.96 10.34 16.00
N ALA A 658 20.85 11.08 16.11
CA ALA A 658 19.96 10.99 17.28
C ALA A 658 19.38 9.58 17.48
N GLN A 659 18.96 8.92 16.40
CA GLN A 659 18.45 7.55 16.44
C GLN A 659 19.53 6.53 16.86
N LEU A 660 20.73 6.60 16.28
CA LEU A 660 21.85 5.70 16.61
C LEU A 660 22.32 5.89 18.05
N HIS A 661 22.36 7.12 18.55
CA HIS A 661 22.69 7.42 19.95
C HIS A 661 21.64 6.86 20.93
N GLY A 662 20.34 7.02 20.60
CA GLY A 662 19.25 6.41 21.35
C GLY A 662 19.33 4.87 21.39
N ALA A 663 19.67 4.24 20.26
CA ALA A 663 19.87 2.78 20.19
C ALA A 663 21.06 2.32 21.04
N GLN A 664 22.19 3.03 21.00
CA GLN A 664 23.37 2.68 21.80
C GLN A 664 23.07 2.71 23.31
N ASN A 665 22.32 3.70 23.78
CA ASN A 665 21.97 3.81 25.20
C ASN A 665 21.07 2.66 25.66
N LYS A 666 20.08 2.24 24.85
CA LYS A 666 19.28 1.04 25.13
C LYS A 666 20.14 -0.23 25.27
N PHE A 667 21.11 -0.44 24.38
CA PHE A 667 22.01 -1.59 24.49
C PHE A 667 22.93 -1.54 25.73
N LYS A 668 23.37 -0.35 26.16
CA LYS A 668 24.10 -0.16 27.44
C LYS A 668 23.24 -0.47 28.67
N GLU A 669 21.94 -0.19 28.62
CA GLU A 669 20.99 -0.56 29.68
C GLU A 669 20.73 -2.07 29.71
N CYS A 670 20.51 -2.70 28.55
CA CYS A 670 20.39 -4.16 28.47
C CYS A 670 21.65 -4.88 28.98
N LEU A 671 22.85 -4.39 28.65
CA LEU A 671 24.11 -4.91 29.19
C LEU A 671 24.17 -4.80 30.72
N ARG A 672 23.76 -3.66 31.31
CA ARG A 672 23.66 -3.50 32.78
C ARG A 672 22.70 -4.51 33.43
N CYS A 673 21.59 -4.84 32.77
CA CYS A 673 20.63 -5.84 33.24
C CYS A 673 21.21 -7.28 33.19
N VAL A 674 21.97 -7.62 32.16
CA VAL A 674 22.68 -8.93 32.08
C VAL A 674 23.78 -9.01 33.14
N ASP A 675 24.53 -7.92 33.35
CA ASP A 675 25.61 -7.84 34.34
C ASP A 675 25.11 -7.96 35.78
N SER A 676 23.98 -7.33 36.13
CA SER A 676 23.40 -7.45 37.48
C SER A 676 22.96 -8.89 37.77
N ARG A 677 22.40 -9.58 36.77
CA ARG A 677 21.92 -10.95 36.89
C ARG A 677 23.04 -11.99 36.87
N THR A 678 24.12 -11.74 36.15
CA THR A 678 25.34 -12.57 36.19
C THR A 678 25.96 -12.54 37.59
N LYS A 679 26.08 -11.35 38.21
CA LYS A 679 26.58 -11.21 39.59
C LYS A 679 25.68 -11.94 40.61
N SER A 680 24.38 -11.97 40.38
CA SER A 680 23.42 -12.71 41.21
C SER A 680 23.45 -14.23 41.00
N ALA A 681 24.16 -14.75 39.99
CA ALA A 681 24.31 -16.19 39.75
C ALA A 681 25.58 -16.76 40.44
N ASP A 682 26.62 -15.94 40.62
CA ASP A 682 27.82 -16.31 41.38
C ASP A 682 27.60 -16.28 42.90
N ASP A 683 26.69 -15.44 43.39
CA ASP A 683 26.31 -15.35 44.81
C ASP A 683 25.36 -16.49 45.24
N LYS A 684 25.97 -17.60 45.68
CA LYS A 684 25.28 -18.81 46.15
C LYS A 684 24.41 -18.63 47.41
N THR A 685 24.30 -17.41 47.95
CA THR A 685 23.55 -17.10 49.17
C THR A 685 22.21 -16.39 48.92
N ALA A 686 21.91 -15.99 47.67
CA ALA A 686 20.71 -15.23 47.32
C ALA A 686 19.45 -16.11 47.12
N SER A 687 18.88 -16.65 48.20
CA SER A 687 17.68 -17.51 48.14
C SER A 687 16.36 -16.73 47.90
N SER A 688 16.17 -16.15 46.71
CA SER A 688 14.88 -15.60 46.26
C SER A 688 14.83 -15.43 44.73
N ASN A 689 14.29 -16.42 44.01
CA ASN A 689 13.98 -16.29 42.57
C ASN A 689 12.75 -15.39 42.29
N SER A 690 12.21 -14.71 43.30
CA SER A 690 10.95 -13.97 43.16
C SER A 690 11.15 -12.60 42.53
N VAL A 691 10.41 -12.32 41.46
CA VAL A 691 10.45 -11.07 40.71
C VAL A 691 9.03 -10.51 40.56
N LEU A 692 8.91 -9.17 40.56
CA LEU A 692 7.64 -8.49 40.33
C LEU A 692 7.33 -8.46 38.83
N VAL A 693 6.33 -9.23 38.43
CA VAL A 693 5.84 -9.32 37.04
C VAL A 693 4.70 -8.31 36.87
N PRO A 694 4.77 -7.34 35.93
CA PRO A 694 3.66 -6.45 35.63
C PRO A 694 2.53 -7.23 34.94
N LEU A 695 1.30 -7.07 35.43
CA LEU A 695 0.07 -7.44 34.73
C LEU A 695 -0.54 -6.25 33.98
N THR A 696 -0.31 -5.04 34.48
CA THR A 696 -0.61 -3.76 33.82
C THR A 696 0.47 -2.74 34.17
N ASN A 697 0.43 -1.56 33.55
CA ASN A 697 1.35 -0.44 33.85
C ASN A 697 1.32 0.03 35.33
N SER A 698 0.31 -0.39 36.11
CA SER A 698 0.12 0.02 37.51
C SER A 698 0.00 -1.15 38.49
N LEU A 699 0.05 -2.41 38.02
CA LEU A 699 -0.20 -3.59 38.84
C LEU A 699 0.89 -4.64 38.63
N TYR A 700 1.60 -4.98 39.71
CA TYR A 700 2.67 -5.98 39.73
C TYR A 700 2.30 -7.13 40.67
N VAL A 701 2.60 -8.36 40.26
CA VAL A 701 2.43 -9.58 41.08
C VAL A 701 3.76 -10.28 41.30
N LYS A 702 3.91 -10.95 42.44
CA LYS A 702 5.11 -11.72 42.77
C LYS A 702 5.10 -13.06 41.99
N GLY A 703 5.91 -13.15 40.95
CA GLY A 703 6.20 -14.40 40.24
C GLY A 703 7.57 -14.96 40.62
N GLU A 704 7.90 -16.16 40.17
CA GLU A 704 9.22 -16.78 40.35
C GLU A 704 9.85 -17.17 39.02
N ILE A 705 11.16 -16.98 38.91
CA ILE A 705 11.93 -17.27 37.70
C ILE A 705 12.32 -18.76 37.68
N SER A 706 11.87 -19.47 36.65
CA SER A 706 12.05 -20.91 36.44
C SER A 706 13.39 -21.30 35.79
N ASN A 707 14.01 -20.40 35.02
CA ASN A 707 15.33 -20.59 34.42
C ASN A 707 16.20 -19.35 34.66
N ASN A 708 17.41 -19.56 35.17
CA ASN A 708 18.36 -18.48 35.49
C ASN A 708 19.71 -18.61 34.74
N GLU A 709 19.91 -19.62 33.88
CA GLU A 709 21.09 -19.68 33.00
C GLU A 709 20.92 -18.83 31.73
N THR A 710 19.67 -18.60 31.32
CA THR A 710 19.31 -17.90 30.10
C THR A 710 18.55 -16.60 30.36
N VAL A 711 18.61 -15.72 29.38
CA VAL A 711 17.86 -14.47 29.32
C VAL A 711 17.30 -14.28 27.91
N LEU A 712 16.14 -13.64 27.83
CA LEU A 712 15.57 -13.16 26.58
C LEU A 712 16.30 -11.88 26.16
N VAL A 713 17.02 -11.95 25.05
CA VAL A 713 17.82 -10.87 24.48
C VAL A 713 17.04 -10.25 23.33
N ASP A 714 16.62 -8.99 23.48
CA ASP A 714 16.24 -8.18 22.32
C ASP A 714 17.48 -7.99 21.44
N VAL A 715 17.45 -8.57 20.25
CA VAL A 715 18.55 -8.48 19.27
C VAL A 715 18.48 -7.21 18.41
N GLY A 716 17.53 -6.32 18.71
CA GLY A 716 17.04 -5.28 17.84
C GLY A 716 15.79 -5.75 17.10
N THR A 717 15.00 -4.79 16.61
CA THR A 717 13.75 -5.00 15.85
C THR A 717 12.58 -5.65 16.62
N GLY A 718 12.70 -5.84 17.94
CA GLY A 718 11.61 -6.32 18.80
C GLY A 718 11.53 -7.83 18.98
N PHE A 719 12.56 -8.58 18.56
CA PHE A 719 12.62 -10.04 18.76
C PHE A 719 13.47 -10.42 19.96
N LEU A 720 12.83 -11.12 20.89
CA LEU A 720 13.45 -11.70 22.07
C LEU A 720 13.98 -13.11 21.73
N ILE A 721 15.30 -13.26 21.68
CA ILE A 721 15.97 -14.56 21.47
C ILE A 721 16.54 -15.05 22.81
N GLU A 722 16.23 -16.29 23.19
CA GLU A 722 16.83 -16.89 24.38
C GLU A 722 18.34 -17.12 24.16
N LYS A 723 19.17 -16.56 25.04
CA LYS A 723 20.63 -16.77 25.07
C LYS A 723 21.11 -17.07 26.49
N LYS A 724 22.15 -17.89 26.62
CA LYS A 724 22.87 -18.05 27.90
C LYS A 724 23.50 -16.72 28.32
N LEU A 725 23.53 -16.40 29.62
CA LEU A 725 23.98 -15.12 30.17
C LEU A 725 25.28 -14.58 29.54
N LYS A 726 26.32 -15.40 29.39
CA LYS A 726 27.57 -14.99 28.74
C LYS A 726 27.36 -14.55 27.28
N ALA A 727 26.70 -15.35 26.46
CA ALA A 727 26.42 -15.03 25.06
C ALA A 727 25.44 -13.84 24.89
N ALA A 728 24.66 -13.50 25.94
CA ALA A 728 23.88 -12.27 25.99
C ALA A 728 24.75 -11.04 26.28
N ARG A 729 25.72 -11.17 27.21
CA ARG A 729 26.71 -10.13 27.51
C ARG A 729 27.55 -9.80 26.28
N ASP A 730 28.22 -10.81 25.72
CA ASP A 730 29.12 -10.70 24.57
C ASP A 730 28.41 -9.98 23.40
N PHE A 731 27.15 -10.35 23.13
CA PHE A 731 26.31 -9.72 22.10
C PHE A 731 26.02 -8.22 22.34
N TYR A 732 25.65 -7.82 23.56
CA TYR A 732 25.36 -6.41 23.85
C TYR A 732 26.62 -5.55 23.91
N GLU A 733 27.75 -6.12 24.35
CA GLU A 733 29.05 -5.46 24.39
C GLU A 733 29.55 -5.18 22.95
N ASP A 734 29.52 -6.18 22.05
CA ASP A 734 29.81 -6.00 20.62
C ASP A 734 28.91 -4.96 19.94
N LYS A 735 27.59 -4.98 20.20
CA LYS A 735 26.64 -4.04 19.62
C LYS A 735 26.86 -2.60 20.09
N SER A 736 27.11 -2.39 21.38
CA SER A 736 27.39 -1.06 21.94
C SER A 736 28.70 -0.48 21.38
N ASN A 737 29.73 -1.32 21.23
CA ASN A 737 31.04 -0.93 20.70
C ASN A 737 30.98 -0.64 19.19
N GLY A 738 30.28 -1.44 18.40
CA GLY A 738 30.07 -1.18 16.97
C GLY A 738 29.35 0.15 16.72
N LEU A 739 28.29 0.44 17.48
CA LEU A 739 27.59 1.74 17.42
C LEU A 739 28.48 2.92 17.84
N ALA A 740 29.47 2.71 18.72
CA ALA A 740 30.39 3.76 19.14
C ALA A 740 31.32 4.23 18.00
N SER A 741 31.76 3.33 17.12
CA SER A 741 32.54 3.71 15.93
C SER A 741 31.68 4.50 14.95
N ASN A 742 30.52 3.95 14.57
CA ASN A 742 29.60 4.57 13.63
C ASN A 742 29.17 5.99 14.05
N LEU A 743 28.88 6.20 15.35
CA LEU A 743 28.52 7.53 15.88
C LEU A 743 29.67 8.53 15.75
N LYS A 744 30.91 8.11 16.04
CA LYS A 744 32.10 8.97 15.95
C LYS A 744 32.44 9.37 14.51
N GLU A 745 32.25 8.44 13.57
CA GLU A 745 32.41 8.70 12.14
C GLU A 745 31.33 9.66 11.62
N LEU A 746 30.06 9.44 12.02
CA LEU A 746 28.93 10.29 11.64
C LEU A 746 29.05 11.71 12.21
N GLU A 747 29.52 11.87 13.45
CA GLU A 747 29.75 13.18 14.09
C GLU A 747 30.75 14.02 13.29
N ALA A 748 31.85 13.42 12.83
CA ALA A 748 32.85 14.09 12.01
C ALA A 748 32.33 14.50 10.61
N ILE A 749 31.34 13.77 10.07
CA ILE A 749 30.66 14.13 8.82
C ILE A 749 29.69 15.30 9.06
N VAL A 750 28.88 15.25 10.12
CA VAL A 750 27.94 16.31 10.51
C VAL A 750 28.68 17.63 10.76
N GLN A 751 29.76 17.63 11.56
CA GLN A 751 30.55 18.83 11.82
C GLN A 751 31.14 19.43 10.52
N ARG A 752 31.56 18.59 9.56
CA ARG A 752 32.07 19.05 8.26
C ARG A 752 30.97 19.65 7.39
N LYS A 753 29.80 19.02 7.30
CA LYS A 753 28.64 19.58 6.56
C LYS A 753 28.16 20.89 7.18
N GLN A 754 28.12 21.00 8.50
CA GLN A 754 27.85 22.26 9.22
C GLN A 754 28.89 23.36 8.96
N ALA A 755 30.14 23.03 8.68
CA ALA A 755 31.13 24.02 8.25
C ALA A 755 30.86 24.49 6.81
N ASN A 756 30.54 23.57 5.90
CA ASN A 756 30.22 23.89 4.50
C ASN A 756 28.97 24.77 4.38
N VAL A 757 27.88 24.48 5.11
CA VAL A 757 26.66 25.32 5.12
C VAL A 757 27.00 26.77 5.47
N ARG A 758 27.75 26.98 6.56
CA ARG A 758 28.16 28.33 7.02
C ARG A 758 29.02 29.07 5.99
N ALA A 759 29.92 28.38 5.29
CA ALA A 759 30.71 28.99 4.23
C ALA A 759 29.85 29.42 3.02
N VAL A 760 28.86 28.60 2.64
CA VAL A 760 27.89 28.96 1.57
C VAL A 760 26.99 30.13 2.01
N GLU A 761 26.55 30.15 3.26
CA GLU A 761 25.78 31.28 3.84
C GLU A 761 26.55 32.59 3.84
N GLU A 762 27.84 32.56 4.19
CA GLU A 762 28.70 33.75 4.22
C GLU A 762 28.91 34.33 2.81
N VAL A 763 29.24 33.50 1.82
CA VAL A 763 29.39 33.93 0.41
C VAL A 763 28.07 34.42 -0.17
N LEU A 764 26.96 33.72 0.07
CA LEU A 764 25.62 34.11 -0.39
C LEU A 764 25.21 35.46 0.21
N ARG A 765 25.44 35.68 1.51
CA ARG A 765 25.18 36.96 2.18
C ARG A 765 26.01 38.10 1.59
N HIS A 766 27.30 37.88 1.36
CA HIS A 766 28.17 38.87 0.72
C HIS A 766 27.68 39.25 -0.68
N LYS A 767 27.27 38.28 -1.50
CA LYS A 767 26.74 38.56 -2.86
C LYS A 767 25.38 39.28 -2.83
N ILE A 768 24.47 38.92 -1.92
CA ILE A 768 23.18 39.63 -1.76
C ILE A 768 23.41 41.09 -1.34
N MET A 769 24.30 41.34 -0.38
CA MET A 769 24.62 42.71 0.06
C MET A 769 25.29 43.53 -1.06
N ALA A 770 26.17 42.92 -1.86
CA ALA A 770 26.76 43.58 -3.03
C ALA A 770 25.71 43.94 -4.09
N ALA A 771 24.77 43.03 -4.40
CA ALA A 771 23.68 43.29 -5.34
C ALA A 771 22.77 44.43 -4.87
N GLN A 772 22.40 44.44 -3.58
CA GLN A 772 21.58 45.51 -2.98
C GLN A 772 22.28 46.87 -3.00
N ALA A 773 23.61 46.93 -2.82
CA ALA A 773 24.39 48.16 -2.93
C ALA A 773 24.54 48.70 -4.37
N SER A 774 24.14 47.92 -5.39
CA SER A 774 24.26 48.28 -6.81
C SER A 774 22.94 48.73 -7.47
N GLN A 775 21.82 48.72 -6.73
CA GLN A 775 20.55 49.24 -7.22
C GLN A 775 20.47 50.77 -7.00
N PRO A 776 20.12 51.58 -8.02
CA PRO A 776 19.86 53.00 -7.83
C PRO A 776 18.69 53.24 -6.88
N GLN A 777 18.82 54.22 -5.98
CA GLN A 777 17.67 54.77 -5.27
C GLN A 777 16.90 55.70 -6.20
N GLU A 778 15.80 55.22 -6.79
CA GLU A 778 14.79 56.09 -7.42
C GLU A 778 14.02 56.86 -6.33
N ALA A 779 13.65 58.10 -6.66
CA ALA A 779 13.07 59.10 -5.75
C ALA A 779 11.99 59.93 -6.46
#